data_AF-A0A1I6WU74-F1
#
_entry.id   AF-A0A1I6WU74-F1
#
_cell.length_a   1.000
_cell.length_b   1.000
_cell.length_c   1.000
_cell.angle_alpha   90.00
_cell.angle_beta   90.00
_cell.angle_gamma   90.00
#
_symmetry.space_group_name_H-M   'P 1'
#
loop_
_entity.id
_entity.type
_entity.pdbx_description
1 polymer ?
#
loop_
_entity_poly.entity_id
_entity_poly.type
_entity_poly.pdbx_seq_one_letter_code
_entity_poly.pdbx_strand_id
1 'polypeptide(L)'
;MNTVYQFEEVARLPLPGDNCAVAIRQLNAGTVIQYGSQSIVLDYTVMEGHRFAVQAIAPGEELLSWQLPFGVALKPVQPGHYVINETVLGALGVRKLAFALPPEPNFADQVHPYILDEENFRPAPASPAYTETRTFMGYRRHEDRGVGTRNYIVLLGTTSHTGSYVKQLAARMQSECKNYPNIDGIVPAAHTEGGTSTPNNAELLLRTLAGFMVNPNVGAVLLVDYGNESITNVMVEAYAREHGYPIDEVLHKFVSLTGTFEEELVNGETVVRGWLSTVNAMQRTPESISHLRIGLQCGGSDAFSGVSANPLLGWISEELVRYGGAASLAETDELIGAEPYVLSKVRNVETARKFLDLLDRFKERTSWHGTSAEGNPSGGNMYRGLYNIYLKSIGAAMKKDPTTRIDFATEYGELMKEGGYYFMDSPGNDLESIAGQVAAGCNMIFFTTGNGSITNFPYVPTVKVVTTTRRFQLLSNDMDVNAGQYLEGKSMDELGEEVFELAIQIASGQRSVGEKAGHSQVQIWRNWQQNDASQLQSLLHAPIPTGAPIEIQDDAATTANAIQFTFTRHHDRRSSDKIGLIVPTSLCAGQVANMITKRLNEQKAGQPDISGIVSLAHTEGCGASGGTAESLFARTMIGYITHPMVEHCLLLEHGCEKTHNDYMRHQMEVHGVDASRLGYASIQLDGGIAKVSEKVEAWFSDRLAASEPAEKVTVGLEGLRIGIVSEGAISDDAGEQLASLTKMIVGAGGLVVVPENSGLLAAAAFGEQLSLTPQVRPSIAYGEHARLNGFHIMETPTTHLVETITGLAATGVELVIALIGNRPMQTHPFVPMLQMTSGQALQQKHQQDVDLMLSGEPNLWPNQILELSKQTLEHAYVPRLYKQGNIDFQLTRGFLGVSL
;
A
#
# COMPACT_ATOMS: atom_id res chain seq x y z
N MET A 1 15.66 -32.38 -32.57
CA MET A 1 15.15 -33.63 -31.96
C MET A 1 13.94 -33.23 -31.15
N ASN A 2 12.77 -33.84 -31.40
CA ASN A 2 11.59 -33.56 -30.58
C ASN A 2 11.85 -34.12 -29.19
N THR A 3 12.00 -33.25 -28.19
CA THR A 3 12.12 -33.67 -26.81
C THR A 3 10.81 -34.30 -26.38
N VAL A 4 10.87 -35.53 -25.89
CA VAL A 4 9.73 -36.27 -25.34
C VAL A 4 9.80 -36.18 -23.83
N TYR A 5 8.73 -35.72 -23.18
CA TYR A 5 8.59 -35.67 -21.73
C TYR A 5 7.47 -36.60 -21.26
N GLN A 6 7.60 -37.15 -20.05
CA GLN A 6 6.45 -37.66 -19.31
C GLN A 6 5.64 -36.47 -18.76
N PHE A 7 4.31 -36.58 -18.69
CA PHE A 7 3.44 -35.49 -18.27
C PHE A 7 3.86 -34.88 -16.92
N GLU A 8 4.17 -35.73 -15.93
CA GLU A 8 4.54 -35.32 -14.58
C GLU A 8 5.90 -34.61 -14.50
N GLU A 9 6.71 -34.64 -15.56
CA GLU A 9 7.98 -33.91 -15.62
C GLU A 9 7.80 -32.44 -16.01
N VAL A 10 6.67 -32.09 -16.65
CA VAL A 10 6.50 -30.81 -17.34
C VAL A 10 5.15 -30.13 -17.15
N ALA A 11 4.15 -30.84 -16.62
CA ALA A 11 2.82 -30.28 -16.42
C ALA A 11 2.11 -30.86 -15.19
N ARG A 12 1.12 -30.13 -14.67
CA ARG A 12 0.24 -30.57 -13.59
C ARG A 12 -1.21 -30.41 -14.02
N LEU A 13 -2.02 -31.40 -13.67
CA LEU A 13 -3.47 -31.29 -13.73
C LEU A 13 -3.97 -30.96 -12.32
N PRO A 14 -4.66 -29.83 -12.10
CA PRO A 14 -5.06 -29.43 -10.74
C PRO A 14 -5.94 -30.45 -10.03
N LEU A 15 -6.95 -31.01 -10.71
CA LEU A 15 -7.70 -32.18 -10.27
C LEU A 15 -7.93 -33.19 -11.41
N PRO A 16 -8.08 -34.49 -11.11
CA PRO A 16 -8.60 -35.45 -12.09
C PRO A 16 -9.93 -34.97 -12.66
N GLY A 17 -10.07 -34.99 -13.99
CA GLY A 17 -11.27 -34.50 -14.69
C GLY A 17 -11.12 -33.12 -15.33
N ASP A 18 -10.08 -32.36 -14.97
CA ASP A 18 -9.74 -31.12 -15.69
C ASP A 18 -9.32 -31.42 -17.14
N ASN A 19 -9.64 -30.48 -18.03
CA ASN A 19 -9.31 -30.59 -19.46
C ASN A 19 -8.12 -29.71 -19.89
N CYS A 20 -7.59 -28.89 -18.98
CA CYS A 20 -6.47 -27.98 -19.21
C CYS A 20 -5.36 -28.21 -18.16
N ALA A 21 -4.15 -28.55 -18.61
CA ALA A 21 -2.98 -28.72 -17.75
C ALA A 21 -2.15 -27.44 -17.63
N VAL A 22 -1.54 -27.22 -16.46
CA VAL A 22 -0.59 -26.12 -16.20
C VAL A 22 0.82 -26.59 -16.52
N ALA A 23 1.53 -25.87 -17.39
CA ALA A 23 2.95 -26.13 -17.64
C ALA A 23 3.80 -25.63 -16.44
N ILE A 24 4.64 -26.49 -15.86
CA ILE A 24 5.52 -26.12 -14.73
C ILE A 24 6.87 -25.55 -15.19
N ARG A 25 7.05 -25.39 -16.51
CA ARG A 25 8.21 -24.77 -17.16
C ARG A 25 7.83 -24.33 -18.57
N GLN A 26 8.66 -23.50 -19.22
CA GLN A 26 8.47 -23.21 -20.64
C GLN A 26 8.67 -24.47 -21.49
N LEU A 27 7.72 -24.75 -22.37
CA LEU A 27 7.72 -25.88 -23.31
C LEU A 27 7.66 -25.33 -24.73
N ASN A 28 8.64 -25.69 -25.56
CA ASN A 28 8.72 -25.14 -26.91
C ASN A 28 7.68 -25.78 -27.85
N ALA A 29 7.30 -25.07 -28.90
CA ALA A 29 6.47 -25.62 -29.97
C ALA A 29 7.07 -26.95 -30.51
N GLY A 30 6.22 -27.95 -30.74
CA GLY A 30 6.61 -29.29 -31.17
C GLY A 30 7.11 -30.22 -30.07
N THR A 31 7.17 -29.78 -28.81
CA THR A 31 7.42 -30.66 -27.66
C THR A 31 6.35 -31.76 -27.60
N VAL A 32 6.80 -33.00 -27.36
CA VAL A 32 5.93 -34.19 -27.25
C VAL A 32 5.80 -34.56 -25.78
N ILE A 33 4.56 -34.72 -25.30
CA ILE A 33 4.25 -35.06 -23.91
C ILE A 33 3.47 -36.37 -23.90
N GLN A 34 3.97 -37.37 -23.17
CA GLN A 34 3.24 -38.62 -22.93
C GLN A 34 2.30 -38.44 -21.74
N TYR A 35 0.99 -38.57 -21.98
CA TYR A 35 -0.06 -38.46 -20.96
C TYR A 35 -0.96 -39.70 -21.01
N GLY A 36 -0.81 -40.59 -20.02
CA GLY A 36 -1.48 -41.89 -20.03
C GLY A 36 -1.08 -42.71 -21.26
N SER A 37 -2.06 -43.05 -22.11
CA SER A 37 -1.83 -43.77 -23.38
C SER A 37 -1.71 -42.86 -24.60
N GLN A 38 -1.83 -41.54 -24.40
CA GLN A 38 -1.86 -40.54 -25.47
C GLN A 38 -0.54 -39.80 -25.59
N SER A 39 -0.14 -39.49 -26.82
CA SER A 39 0.95 -38.59 -27.12
C SER A 39 0.40 -37.23 -27.55
N ILE A 40 0.69 -36.19 -26.77
CA ILE A 40 0.28 -34.81 -27.02
C ILE A 40 1.44 -34.05 -27.66
N VAL A 41 1.18 -33.24 -28.69
CA VAL A 41 2.20 -32.38 -29.33
C VAL A 41 1.76 -30.93 -29.21
N LEU A 42 2.65 -30.08 -28.68
CA LEU A 42 2.34 -28.66 -28.52
C LEU A 42 2.39 -27.93 -29.86
N ASP A 43 1.35 -27.15 -30.16
CA ASP A 43 1.24 -26.34 -31.38
C ASP A 43 2.08 -25.05 -31.31
N TYR A 44 2.19 -24.47 -30.11
CA TYR A 44 2.97 -23.28 -29.80
C TYR A 44 3.90 -23.50 -28.61
N THR A 45 4.78 -22.54 -28.38
CA THR A 45 5.54 -22.47 -27.13
C THR A 45 4.60 -22.08 -25.99
N VAL A 46 4.43 -22.97 -25.01
CA VAL A 46 3.63 -22.74 -23.80
C VAL A 46 4.55 -22.25 -22.69
N MET A 47 4.22 -21.12 -22.09
CA MET A 47 5.01 -20.52 -21.01
C MET A 47 4.82 -21.26 -19.69
N GLU A 48 5.78 -21.11 -18.76
CA GLU A 48 5.59 -21.56 -17.37
C GLU A 48 4.35 -20.90 -16.75
N GLY A 49 3.50 -21.69 -16.09
CA GLY A 49 2.22 -21.29 -15.52
C GLY A 49 1.07 -21.24 -16.51
N HIS A 50 1.35 -21.24 -17.83
CA HIS A 50 0.32 -21.23 -18.86
C HIS A 50 -0.21 -22.62 -19.16
N ARG A 51 -1.33 -22.68 -19.90
CA ARG A 51 -2.13 -23.89 -20.03
C ARG A 51 -2.20 -24.43 -21.45
N PHE A 52 -2.29 -25.74 -21.56
CA PHE A 52 -2.60 -26.43 -22.79
C PHE A 52 -3.69 -27.49 -22.55
N ALA A 53 -4.48 -27.77 -23.57
CA ALA A 53 -5.55 -28.77 -23.47
C ALA A 53 -4.97 -30.18 -23.42
N VAL A 54 -5.50 -31.05 -22.56
CA VAL A 54 -5.12 -32.48 -22.49
C VAL A 54 -6.11 -33.40 -23.19
N GLN A 55 -7.30 -32.88 -23.52
CA GLN A 55 -8.33 -33.56 -24.30
C GLN A 55 -8.95 -32.60 -25.32
N ALA A 56 -9.75 -33.12 -26.25
CA ALA A 56 -10.49 -32.27 -27.18
C ALA A 56 -11.62 -31.51 -26.46
N ILE A 57 -11.81 -30.24 -26.79
CA ILE A 57 -12.84 -29.35 -26.24
C ILE A 57 -13.57 -28.73 -27.43
N ALA A 58 -14.87 -28.98 -27.55
CA ALA A 58 -15.69 -28.48 -28.65
C ALA A 58 -16.10 -27.01 -28.44
N PRO A 59 -16.45 -26.25 -29.50
CA PRO A 59 -16.98 -24.90 -29.35
C PRO A 59 -18.21 -24.89 -28.44
N GLY A 60 -18.25 -23.96 -27.48
CA GLY A 60 -19.31 -23.87 -26.47
C GLY A 60 -19.10 -24.76 -25.24
N GLU A 61 -18.10 -25.64 -25.21
CA GLU A 61 -17.75 -26.42 -24.03
C GLU A 61 -16.84 -25.64 -23.06
N GLU A 62 -16.97 -25.96 -21.77
CA GLU A 62 -16.23 -25.31 -20.70
C GLU A 62 -14.76 -25.76 -20.65
N LEU A 63 -13.87 -24.80 -20.38
CA LEU A 63 -12.50 -25.08 -19.98
C LEU A 63 -12.45 -25.16 -18.46
N LEU A 64 -11.88 -26.25 -17.95
CA LEU A 64 -11.94 -26.62 -16.53
C LEU A 64 -10.58 -26.55 -15.87
N SER A 65 -10.57 -26.02 -14.64
CA SER A 65 -9.46 -26.09 -13.69
C SER A 65 -10.04 -26.30 -12.29
N TRP A 66 -9.54 -27.27 -11.54
CA TRP A 66 -10.14 -27.75 -10.28
C TRP A 66 -11.62 -28.19 -10.45
N GLN A 67 -11.94 -28.78 -11.61
CA GLN A 67 -13.29 -29.17 -12.08
C GLN A 67 -14.30 -28.01 -12.11
N LEU A 68 -13.81 -26.78 -12.18
CA LEU A 68 -14.63 -25.58 -12.27
C LEU A 68 -14.34 -24.84 -13.59
N PRO A 69 -15.39 -24.29 -14.22
CA PRO A 69 -15.22 -23.54 -15.46
C PRO A 69 -14.46 -22.24 -15.21
N PHE A 70 -13.48 -21.96 -16.07
CA PHE A 70 -12.83 -20.64 -16.14
C PHE A 70 -13.06 -19.94 -17.48
N GLY A 71 -13.78 -20.57 -18.41
CA GLY A 71 -14.11 -19.98 -19.70
C GLY A 71 -14.75 -21.00 -20.63
N VAL A 72 -15.11 -20.56 -21.84
CA VAL A 72 -15.78 -21.38 -22.85
C VAL A 72 -15.02 -21.34 -24.16
N ALA A 73 -14.87 -22.49 -24.82
CA ALA A 73 -14.14 -22.60 -26.08
C ALA A 73 -14.89 -21.87 -27.21
N LEU A 74 -14.17 -20.99 -27.93
CA LEU A 74 -14.71 -20.25 -29.08
C LEU A 74 -14.64 -21.08 -30.38
N LYS A 75 -13.70 -22.01 -30.43
CA LYS A 75 -13.39 -22.88 -31.58
C LYS A 75 -12.88 -24.22 -31.05
N PRO A 76 -12.79 -25.27 -31.88
CA PRO A 76 -12.30 -26.56 -31.42
C PRO A 76 -10.87 -26.43 -30.84
N VAL A 77 -10.68 -26.86 -29.59
CA VAL A 77 -9.36 -26.91 -28.93
C VAL A 77 -8.94 -28.37 -28.85
N GLN A 78 -7.86 -28.74 -29.55
CA GLN A 78 -7.35 -30.12 -29.58
C GLN A 78 -6.30 -30.33 -28.47
N PRO A 79 -6.04 -31.58 -28.06
CA PRO A 79 -4.96 -31.87 -27.13
C PRO A 79 -3.63 -31.29 -27.62
N GLY A 80 -2.96 -30.54 -26.75
CA GLY A 80 -1.69 -29.86 -27.04
C GLY A 80 -1.84 -28.41 -27.51
N HIS A 81 -3.05 -27.94 -27.80
CA HIS A 81 -3.27 -26.53 -28.12
C HIS A 81 -3.01 -25.66 -26.89
N TYR A 82 -2.23 -24.59 -27.09
CA TYR A 82 -2.08 -23.52 -26.11
C TYR A 82 -3.41 -22.80 -25.91
N VAL A 83 -3.98 -22.88 -24.69
CA VAL A 83 -5.21 -22.20 -24.29
C VAL A 83 -4.93 -20.72 -24.02
N ILE A 84 -5.62 -19.81 -24.70
CA ILE A 84 -5.42 -18.36 -24.56
C ILE A 84 -6.68 -17.55 -24.91
N ASN A 85 -6.99 -16.52 -24.10
CA ASN A 85 -8.09 -15.56 -24.33
C ASN A 85 -7.55 -14.25 -24.92
N GLU A 86 -8.47 -13.36 -25.28
CA GLU A 86 -8.14 -12.05 -25.88
C GLU A 86 -7.27 -11.18 -24.96
N THR A 87 -7.64 -11.13 -23.68
CA THR A 87 -6.98 -10.28 -22.68
C THR A 87 -5.51 -10.67 -22.48
N VAL A 88 -5.22 -11.98 -22.30
CA VAL A 88 -3.85 -12.48 -22.16
C VAL A 88 -3.07 -12.29 -23.46
N LEU A 89 -3.70 -12.53 -24.61
CA LEU A 89 -3.05 -12.31 -25.91
C LEU A 89 -2.63 -10.84 -26.09
N GLY A 90 -3.48 -9.89 -25.71
CA GLY A 90 -3.15 -8.45 -25.70
C GLY A 90 -2.01 -8.12 -24.73
N ALA A 91 -2.10 -8.60 -23.49
CA ALA A 91 -1.09 -8.37 -22.45
C ALA A 91 0.29 -8.96 -22.79
N LEU A 92 0.33 -10.09 -23.50
CA LEU A 92 1.56 -10.70 -23.98
C LEU A 92 2.06 -10.07 -25.29
N GLY A 93 1.17 -9.60 -26.16
CA GLY A 93 1.48 -9.05 -27.49
C GLY A 93 2.30 -7.75 -27.45
N VAL A 94 2.19 -6.96 -26.37
CA VAL A 94 3.02 -5.76 -26.16
C VAL A 94 4.44 -6.08 -25.66
N ARG A 95 4.73 -7.34 -25.32
CA ARG A 95 6.03 -7.78 -24.81
C ARG A 95 6.91 -8.32 -25.94
N LYS A 96 8.23 -8.11 -25.83
CA LYS A 96 9.21 -8.69 -26.76
C LYS A 96 9.47 -10.16 -26.41
N LEU A 97 8.64 -11.06 -26.92
CA LEU A 97 8.80 -12.52 -26.77
C LEU A 97 9.69 -13.11 -27.87
N ALA A 98 10.46 -14.16 -27.53
CA ALA A 98 11.36 -14.84 -28.48
C ALA A 98 10.66 -15.92 -29.33
N PHE A 99 9.34 -16.04 -29.21
CA PHE A 99 8.51 -17.06 -29.85
C PHE A 99 7.17 -16.46 -30.27
N ALA A 100 6.50 -17.10 -31.23
CA ALA A 100 5.18 -16.69 -31.69
C ALA A 100 4.09 -17.10 -30.70
N LEU A 101 3.10 -16.22 -30.52
CA LEU A 101 1.85 -16.52 -29.83
C LEU A 101 0.79 -17.02 -30.84
N PRO A 102 -0.26 -17.71 -30.37
CA PRO A 102 -1.44 -17.97 -31.19
C PRO A 102 -1.98 -16.66 -31.81
N PRO A 103 -2.36 -16.64 -33.10
CA PRO A 103 -2.77 -15.40 -33.78
C PRO A 103 -4.14 -14.88 -33.33
N GLU A 104 -4.95 -15.72 -32.71
CA GLU A 104 -6.30 -15.43 -32.26
C GLU A 104 -6.59 -16.20 -30.96
N PRO A 105 -7.45 -15.66 -30.07
CA PRO A 105 -7.89 -16.39 -28.90
C PRO A 105 -8.66 -17.66 -29.29
N ASN A 106 -8.69 -18.64 -28.37
CA ASN A 106 -9.45 -19.89 -28.54
C ASN A 106 -10.50 -20.14 -27.45
N PHE A 107 -10.56 -19.29 -26.42
CA PHE A 107 -11.64 -19.27 -25.44
C PHE A 107 -12.02 -17.84 -25.03
N ALA A 108 -13.21 -17.69 -24.44
CA ALA A 108 -13.69 -16.44 -23.87
C ALA A 108 -13.99 -16.59 -22.38
N ASP A 109 -13.88 -15.48 -21.65
CA ASP A 109 -14.16 -15.39 -20.23
C ASP A 109 -15.68 -15.41 -20.02
N GLN A 110 -16.24 -16.60 -19.87
CA GLN A 110 -17.67 -16.81 -19.65
C GLN A 110 -17.86 -17.90 -18.60
N VAL A 111 -18.44 -17.52 -17.47
CA VAL A 111 -18.86 -18.43 -16.40
C VAL A 111 -20.28 -18.06 -16.00
N HIS A 112 -21.11 -19.07 -15.73
CA HIS A 112 -22.49 -18.86 -15.30
C HIS A 112 -22.53 -18.25 -13.89
N PRO A 113 -23.36 -17.22 -13.65
CA PRO A 113 -23.55 -16.68 -12.30
C PRO A 113 -24.00 -17.78 -11.33
N TYR A 114 -23.41 -17.80 -10.14
CA TYR A 114 -23.85 -18.71 -9.09
C TYR A 114 -25.23 -18.29 -8.56
N ILE A 115 -26.12 -19.27 -8.39
CA ILE A 115 -27.44 -19.07 -7.81
C ILE A 115 -27.56 -20.01 -6.60
N LEU A 116 -27.79 -19.44 -5.43
CA LEU A 116 -28.00 -20.22 -4.20
C LEU A 116 -29.36 -20.92 -4.27
N ASP A 117 -29.34 -22.25 -4.30
CA ASP A 117 -30.55 -23.07 -4.16
C ASP A 117 -30.89 -23.21 -2.67
N GLU A 118 -31.62 -22.23 -2.14
CA GLU A 118 -32.04 -22.22 -0.74
C GLU A 118 -33.02 -23.36 -0.40
N GLU A 119 -33.85 -23.78 -1.36
CA GLU A 119 -34.85 -24.83 -1.15
C GLU A 119 -34.19 -26.18 -0.90
N ASN A 120 -33.07 -26.46 -1.57
CA ASN A 120 -32.31 -27.70 -1.42
C ASN A 120 -31.03 -27.53 -0.59
N PHE A 121 -30.83 -26.39 0.07
CA PHE A 121 -29.63 -26.12 0.86
C PHE A 121 -29.50 -27.13 2.01
N ARG A 122 -28.31 -27.74 2.14
CA ARG A 122 -28.00 -28.69 3.21
C ARG A 122 -26.83 -28.18 4.05
N PRO A 123 -27.07 -27.81 5.32
CA PRO A 123 -26.02 -27.48 6.27
C PRO A 123 -24.91 -28.53 6.31
N ALA A 124 -23.67 -28.11 6.10
CA ALA A 124 -22.52 -29.00 6.23
C ALA A 124 -22.18 -29.23 7.72
N PRO A 125 -21.94 -30.48 8.16
CA PRO A 125 -21.47 -30.74 9.51
C PRO A 125 -20.06 -30.18 9.71
N ALA A 126 -19.71 -29.85 10.96
CA ALA A 126 -18.35 -29.48 11.31
C ALA A 126 -17.42 -30.68 11.13
N SER A 127 -16.16 -30.42 10.81
CA SER A 127 -15.15 -31.45 10.83
C SER A 127 -15.00 -32.06 12.22
N PRO A 128 -14.72 -33.38 12.34
CA PRO A 128 -14.53 -34.01 13.64
C PRO A 128 -13.37 -33.38 14.40
N ALA A 129 -13.67 -32.83 15.58
CA ALA A 129 -12.68 -32.25 16.47
C ALA A 129 -11.72 -33.32 17.01
N TYR A 130 -10.45 -32.98 17.12
CA TYR A 130 -9.46 -33.80 17.81
C TYR A 130 -9.70 -33.77 19.31
N THR A 131 -9.53 -34.91 19.97
CA THR A 131 -9.63 -35.03 21.43
C THR A 131 -8.32 -34.73 22.14
N GLU A 132 -7.19 -34.82 21.43
CA GLU A 132 -5.87 -34.51 21.98
C GLU A 132 -5.68 -32.99 22.07
N THR A 133 -4.95 -32.56 23.10
CA THR A 133 -4.61 -31.15 23.28
C THR A 133 -3.17 -30.92 22.88
N ARG A 134 -2.97 -30.15 21.81
CA ARG A 134 -1.66 -29.61 21.45
C ARG A 134 -1.49 -28.22 22.04
N THR A 135 -0.25 -27.84 22.32
CA THR A 135 0.06 -26.55 22.97
C THR A 135 1.14 -25.76 22.25
N PHE A 136 1.15 -24.46 22.51
CA PHE A 136 2.22 -23.51 22.16
C PHE A 136 2.56 -22.63 23.37
N MET A 137 3.72 -22.00 23.38
CA MET A 137 4.11 -21.08 24.47
C MET A 137 3.53 -19.67 24.23
N GLY A 138 2.34 -19.40 24.73
CA GLY A 138 1.60 -18.14 24.50
C GLY A 138 1.54 -17.20 25.70
N TYR A 139 1.17 -15.94 25.49
CA TYR A 139 0.88 -14.97 26.54
C TYR A 139 -0.60 -15.02 26.88
N ARG A 140 -0.96 -15.70 27.97
CA ARG A 140 -2.33 -15.71 28.49
C ARG A 140 -2.81 -14.28 28.78
N ARG A 141 -3.93 -13.90 28.19
CA ARG A 141 -4.67 -12.66 28.53
C ARG A 141 -5.95 -13.03 29.28
N HIS A 142 -6.85 -12.05 29.44
CA HIS A 142 -8.23 -12.32 29.84
C HIS A 142 -8.90 -13.28 28.84
N GLU A 143 -9.86 -14.09 29.29
CA GLU A 143 -10.52 -15.10 28.46
C GLU A 143 -11.18 -14.49 27.21
N ASP A 144 -11.81 -13.32 27.35
CA ASP A 144 -12.43 -12.58 26.25
C ASP A 144 -11.42 -12.01 25.23
N ARG A 145 -10.13 -11.94 25.59
CA ARG A 145 -9.05 -11.53 24.69
C ARG A 145 -8.33 -12.72 24.06
N GLY A 146 -8.26 -13.85 24.76
CA GLY A 146 -7.57 -15.06 24.33
C GLY A 146 -6.08 -15.07 24.67
N VAL A 147 -5.26 -15.60 23.77
CA VAL A 147 -3.82 -15.84 24.01
C VAL A 147 -2.98 -15.20 22.91
N GLY A 148 -1.97 -14.44 23.31
CA GLY A 148 -1.03 -13.79 22.37
C GLY A 148 0.09 -14.73 21.96
N THR A 149 0.48 -14.71 20.69
CA THR A 149 1.75 -15.29 20.21
C THR A 149 2.93 -14.34 20.47
N ARG A 150 2.65 -13.06 20.75
CA ARG A 150 3.60 -12.00 21.04
C ARG A 150 3.12 -11.09 22.17
N ASN A 151 4.00 -10.21 22.64
CA ASN A 151 3.77 -9.23 23.69
C ASN A 151 4.38 -7.88 23.30
N TYR A 152 3.63 -7.10 22.53
CA TYR A 152 4.03 -5.78 22.03
C TYR A 152 3.40 -4.65 22.85
N ILE A 153 4.09 -3.52 22.90
CA ILE A 153 3.48 -2.22 23.20
C ILE A 153 3.19 -1.53 21.88
N VAL A 154 1.92 -1.19 21.64
CA VAL A 154 1.47 -0.59 20.38
C VAL A 154 1.22 0.90 20.57
N LEU A 155 1.78 1.71 19.68
CA LEU A 155 1.53 3.16 19.60
C LEU A 155 0.61 3.39 18.40
N LEU A 156 -0.66 3.66 18.66
CA LEU A 156 -1.71 3.66 17.64
C LEU A 156 -2.26 5.08 17.47
N GLY A 157 -2.18 5.58 16.23
CA GLY A 157 -2.88 6.80 15.84
C GLY A 157 -4.35 6.51 15.58
N THR A 158 -5.23 7.45 15.89
CA THR A 158 -6.65 7.37 15.51
C THR A 158 -6.91 7.76 14.05
N THR A 159 -6.01 8.58 13.50
CA THR A 159 -6.05 9.10 12.13
C THR A 159 -4.65 9.20 11.52
N SER A 160 -4.57 9.44 10.21
CA SER A 160 -3.33 9.77 9.50
C SER A 160 -2.56 10.94 10.10
N HIS A 161 -3.23 11.91 10.74
CA HIS A 161 -2.57 13.09 11.30
C HIS A 161 -1.65 12.79 12.48
N THR A 162 -1.85 11.67 13.17
CA THR A 162 -1.03 11.24 14.30
C THR A 162 0.01 10.18 13.91
N GLY A 163 0.08 9.82 12.62
CA GLY A 163 0.98 8.79 12.10
C GLY A 163 2.46 9.13 12.32
N SER A 164 2.87 10.37 12.08
CA SER A 164 4.25 10.83 12.32
C SER A 164 4.61 10.82 13.80
N TYR A 165 3.69 11.22 14.69
CA TYR A 165 3.88 11.20 16.14
C TYR A 165 4.18 9.79 16.64
N VAL A 166 3.35 8.80 16.30
CA VAL A 166 3.56 7.43 16.79
C VAL A 166 4.80 6.78 16.19
N LYS A 167 5.14 7.08 14.93
CA LYS A 167 6.40 6.64 14.29
C LYS A 167 7.61 7.22 15.04
N GLN A 168 7.59 8.52 15.35
CA GLN A 168 8.68 9.20 16.03
C GLN A 168 8.82 8.75 17.49
N LEU A 169 7.71 8.54 18.20
CA LEU A 169 7.72 8.00 19.56
C LEU A 169 8.28 6.58 19.60
N ALA A 170 7.87 5.70 18.67
CA ALA A 170 8.44 4.35 18.55
C ALA A 170 9.96 4.40 18.33
N ALA A 171 10.42 5.27 17.42
CA ALA A 171 11.84 5.42 17.11
C ALA A 171 12.66 5.83 18.34
N ARG A 172 12.14 6.74 19.18
CA ARG A 172 12.81 7.17 20.43
C ARG A 172 12.86 6.07 21.50
N MET A 173 11.84 5.22 21.53
CA MET A 173 11.71 4.14 22.51
C MET A 173 12.37 2.82 22.09
N GLN A 174 12.79 2.70 20.82
CA GLN A 174 13.27 1.44 20.24
C GLN A 174 14.43 0.80 21.03
N SER A 175 15.33 1.60 21.62
CA SER A 175 16.47 1.08 22.38
C SER A 175 16.09 0.51 23.75
N GLU A 176 14.97 0.94 24.34
CA GLU A 176 14.54 0.55 25.69
C GLU A 176 14.18 -0.93 25.75
N CYS A 177 13.57 -1.48 24.68
CA CYS A 177 13.16 -2.89 24.58
C CYS A 177 14.28 -3.88 24.87
N LYS A 178 15.54 -3.52 24.60
CA LYS A 178 16.72 -4.40 24.83
C LYS A 178 16.88 -4.80 26.30
N ASN A 179 16.30 -4.04 27.23
CA ASN A 179 16.37 -4.28 28.67
C ASN A 179 15.21 -5.13 29.21
N TYR A 180 14.21 -5.45 28.36
CA TYR A 180 12.96 -6.10 28.77
C TYR A 180 12.70 -7.36 27.90
N PRO A 181 13.23 -8.53 28.29
CA PRO A 181 13.26 -9.73 27.44
C PRO A 181 11.89 -10.31 27.11
N ASN A 182 10.83 -9.96 27.84
CA ASN A 182 9.47 -10.41 27.57
C ASN A 182 8.63 -9.42 26.75
N ILE A 183 9.24 -8.30 26.30
CA ILE A 183 8.61 -7.35 25.39
C ILE A 183 9.18 -7.60 23.99
N ASP A 184 8.33 -8.04 23.06
CA ASP A 184 8.76 -8.34 21.69
C ASP A 184 9.09 -7.06 20.89
N GLY A 185 8.50 -5.92 21.29
CA GLY A 185 8.84 -4.61 20.77
C GLY A 185 7.88 -3.49 21.19
N ILE A 186 8.27 -2.25 20.90
CA ILE A 186 7.41 -1.06 20.95
C ILE A 186 7.26 -0.61 19.50
N VAL A 187 6.06 -0.73 18.94
CA VAL A 187 5.85 -0.57 17.49
C VAL A 187 4.77 0.46 17.18
N PRO A 188 4.93 1.25 16.10
CA PRO A 188 3.88 2.14 15.64
C PRO A 188 2.86 1.37 14.79
N ALA A 189 1.59 1.68 14.99
CA ALA A 189 0.51 1.34 14.08
C ALA A 189 -0.02 2.64 13.44
N ALA A 190 0.76 3.17 12.49
CA ALA A 190 0.38 4.36 11.72
C ALA A 190 -0.31 3.95 10.42
N HIS A 191 -1.47 4.55 10.12
CA HIS A 191 -2.27 4.30 8.92
C HIS A 191 -2.66 5.63 8.24
N THR A 192 -3.29 5.57 7.06
CA THR A 192 -3.59 6.76 6.21
C THR A 192 -5.05 7.23 6.26
N GLU A 193 -5.84 6.64 7.15
CA GLU A 193 -7.30 6.83 7.25
C GLU A 193 -7.72 7.84 8.31
N GLY A 194 -8.96 8.32 8.26
CA GLY A 194 -9.52 9.26 9.26
C GLY A 194 -9.04 10.70 9.13
N GLY A 195 -8.23 11.05 8.12
CA GLY A 195 -7.77 12.42 7.90
C GLY A 195 -8.77 13.34 7.19
N THR A 196 -9.89 12.81 6.71
CA THR A 196 -10.98 13.56 6.06
C THR A 196 -12.10 13.86 7.05
N SER A 197 -12.88 14.92 6.82
CA SER A 197 -13.91 15.38 7.75
C SER A 197 -15.11 14.44 7.88
N THR A 198 -15.51 13.79 6.78
CA THR A 198 -16.65 12.86 6.74
C THR A 198 -16.27 11.62 5.93
N PRO A 199 -15.49 10.70 6.52
CA PRO A 199 -15.08 9.48 5.84
C PRO A 199 -16.26 8.50 5.70
N ASN A 200 -16.43 7.91 4.51
CA ASN A 200 -17.42 6.87 4.24
C ASN A 200 -17.09 5.55 4.96
N ASN A 201 -15.82 5.32 5.31
CA ASN A 201 -15.36 4.15 6.06
C ASN A 201 -15.29 4.37 7.59
N ALA A 202 -15.97 5.37 8.16
CA ALA A 202 -15.86 5.73 9.59
C ALA A 202 -16.11 4.55 10.55
N GLU A 203 -17.20 3.81 10.35
CA GLU A 203 -17.55 2.67 11.21
C GLU A 203 -16.51 1.55 11.12
N LEU A 204 -16.05 1.25 9.90
CA LEU A 204 -15.00 0.29 9.62
C LEU A 204 -13.72 0.67 10.37
N LEU A 205 -13.34 1.95 10.31
CA LEU A 205 -12.16 2.46 10.99
C LEU A 205 -12.28 2.33 12.53
N LEU A 206 -13.42 2.73 13.11
CA LEU A 206 -13.67 2.57 14.55
C LEU A 206 -13.56 1.11 15.00
N ARG A 207 -14.16 0.19 14.24
CA ARG A 207 -14.08 -1.26 14.48
C ARG A 207 -12.65 -1.76 14.44
N THR A 208 -11.89 -1.30 13.44
CA THR A 208 -10.49 -1.70 13.24
C THR A 208 -9.61 -1.24 14.40
N LEU A 209 -9.74 0.02 14.81
CA LEU A 209 -9.00 0.60 15.94
C LEU A 209 -9.33 -0.11 17.25
N ALA A 210 -10.61 -0.37 17.53
CA ALA A 210 -11.03 -1.14 18.71
C ALA A 210 -10.46 -2.57 18.69
N GLY A 211 -10.48 -3.23 17.53
CA GLY A 211 -9.89 -4.56 17.33
C GLY A 211 -8.38 -4.59 17.54
N PHE A 212 -7.65 -3.61 17.01
CA PHE A 212 -6.22 -3.45 17.23
C PHE A 212 -5.87 -3.32 18.71
N MET A 213 -6.64 -2.55 19.49
CA MET A 213 -6.39 -2.38 20.92
C MET A 213 -6.52 -3.69 21.70
N VAL A 214 -7.52 -4.52 21.39
CA VAL A 214 -7.80 -5.74 22.17
C VAL A 214 -7.09 -6.98 21.65
N ASN A 215 -6.45 -6.92 20.47
CA ASN A 215 -5.71 -8.05 19.90
C ASN A 215 -4.78 -8.69 20.95
N PRO A 216 -4.74 -10.03 21.06
CA PRO A 216 -4.04 -10.68 22.15
C PRO A 216 -2.50 -10.53 22.11
N ASN A 217 -1.92 -10.13 20.98
CA ASN A 217 -0.49 -9.80 20.88
C ASN A 217 -0.13 -8.44 21.53
N VAL A 218 -1.14 -7.64 21.89
CA VAL A 218 -0.97 -6.33 22.53
C VAL A 218 -0.89 -6.50 24.05
N GLY A 219 0.29 -6.23 24.62
CA GLY A 219 0.51 -6.15 26.06
C GLY A 219 0.07 -4.80 26.64
N ALA A 220 0.29 -3.72 25.89
CA ALA A 220 -0.23 -2.39 26.19
C ALA A 220 -0.44 -1.55 24.93
N VAL A 221 -1.33 -0.55 24.96
CA VAL A 221 -1.59 0.35 23.82
C VAL A 221 -1.75 1.81 24.25
N LEU A 222 -1.04 2.70 23.55
CA LEU A 222 -1.23 4.15 23.64
C LEU A 222 -2.02 4.59 22.39
N LEU A 223 -3.24 5.08 22.59
CA LEU A 223 -4.07 5.62 21.51
C LEU A 223 -4.01 7.14 21.50
N VAL A 224 -3.76 7.72 20.32
CA VAL A 224 -3.44 9.15 20.19
C VAL A 224 -4.34 9.84 19.16
N ASP A 225 -4.85 11.01 19.52
CA ASP A 225 -5.61 11.92 18.65
C ASP A 225 -5.26 13.40 18.93
N TYR A 226 -5.85 14.33 18.20
CA TYR A 226 -5.85 15.77 18.52
C TYR A 226 -7.12 16.22 19.25
N GLY A 227 -8.08 15.31 19.49
CA GLY A 227 -9.34 15.56 20.21
C GLY A 227 -10.43 16.30 19.43
N ASN A 228 -10.15 16.75 18.20
CA ASN A 228 -11.07 17.49 17.34
C ASN A 228 -11.15 16.97 15.90
N GLU A 229 -10.66 15.75 15.69
CA GLU A 229 -10.62 15.09 14.39
C GLU A 229 -11.94 14.36 14.08
N SER A 230 -12.09 13.84 12.85
CA SER A 230 -13.29 13.10 12.47
C SER A 230 -13.44 11.76 13.19
N ILE A 231 -12.32 11.20 13.66
CA ILE A 231 -12.26 10.02 14.52
C ILE A 231 -11.43 10.39 15.74
N THR A 232 -12.00 10.22 16.94
CA THR A 232 -11.35 10.59 18.20
C THR A 232 -11.25 9.40 19.14
N ASN A 233 -10.39 9.53 20.15
CA ASN A 233 -10.26 8.59 21.26
C ASN A 233 -11.60 8.30 21.93
N VAL A 234 -12.43 9.33 22.11
CA VAL A 234 -13.78 9.20 22.71
C VAL A 234 -14.68 8.31 21.86
N MET A 235 -14.64 8.47 20.53
CA MET A 235 -15.44 7.65 19.61
C MET A 235 -14.96 6.20 19.59
N VAL A 236 -13.64 5.96 19.60
CA VAL A 236 -13.09 4.60 19.65
C VAL A 236 -13.45 3.92 20.96
N GLU A 237 -13.33 4.61 22.10
CA GLU A 237 -13.72 4.08 23.40
C GLU A 237 -15.22 3.77 23.44
N ALA A 238 -16.07 4.70 22.99
CA ALA A 238 -17.51 4.49 22.92
C ALA A 238 -17.88 3.29 22.06
N TYR A 239 -17.33 3.22 20.84
CA TYR A 239 -17.55 2.10 19.92
C TYR A 239 -17.14 0.78 20.58
N ALA A 240 -15.95 0.72 21.17
CA ALA A 240 -15.44 -0.47 21.84
C ALA A 240 -16.37 -0.93 22.97
N ARG A 241 -16.85 -0.02 23.83
CA ARG A 241 -17.76 -0.34 24.94
C ARG A 241 -19.14 -0.78 24.44
N GLU A 242 -19.71 -0.08 23.46
CA GLU A 242 -21.02 -0.40 22.89
C GLU A 242 -21.05 -1.76 22.19
N HIS A 243 -19.94 -2.16 21.58
CA HIS A 243 -19.82 -3.42 20.83
C HIS A 243 -19.16 -4.55 21.65
N GLY A 244 -18.93 -4.34 22.95
CA GLY A 244 -18.45 -5.38 23.87
C GLY A 244 -16.99 -5.80 23.66
N TYR A 245 -16.13 -4.90 23.19
CA TYR A 245 -14.69 -5.11 23.16
C TYR A 245 -14.13 -5.06 24.60
N PRO A 246 -13.29 -6.03 25.03
CA PRO A 246 -12.78 -6.12 26.39
C PRO A 246 -11.63 -5.13 26.65
N ILE A 247 -11.87 -3.83 26.47
CA ILE A 247 -10.83 -2.78 26.57
C ILE A 247 -10.29 -2.60 27.99
N ASP A 248 -11.10 -2.88 29.01
CA ASP A 248 -10.69 -2.78 30.42
C ASP A 248 -9.68 -3.90 30.79
N GLU A 249 -9.57 -4.94 29.95
CA GLU A 249 -8.61 -6.04 30.05
C GLU A 249 -7.30 -5.78 29.25
N VAL A 250 -7.11 -4.54 28.80
CA VAL A 250 -5.91 -4.07 28.11
C VAL A 250 -5.29 -2.96 28.94
N LEU A 251 -3.98 -3.05 29.20
CA LEU A 251 -3.24 -1.91 29.74
C LEU A 251 -3.18 -0.82 28.66
N HIS A 252 -3.95 0.26 28.81
CA HIS A 252 -4.06 1.28 27.77
C HIS A 252 -4.11 2.70 28.33
N LYS A 253 -3.91 3.68 27.44
CA LYS A 253 -4.18 5.08 27.70
C LYS A 253 -4.60 5.79 26.42
N PHE A 254 -5.62 6.64 26.53
CA PHE A 254 -6.01 7.60 25.49
C PHE A 254 -5.32 8.95 25.76
N VAL A 255 -4.70 9.53 24.74
CA VAL A 255 -4.00 10.81 24.82
C VAL A 255 -4.43 11.72 23.68
N SER A 256 -4.91 12.92 24.03
CA SER A 256 -5.16 14.00 23.08
C SER A 256 -4.00 14.98 23.09
N LEU A 257 -3.36 15.16 21.94
CA LEU A 257 -2.20 16.04 21.77
C LEU A 257 -2.65 17.50 21.83
N THR A 258 -2.06 18.27 22.74
CA THR A 258 -2.42 19.68 22.92
C THR A 258 -1.23 20.61 22.99
N GLY A 259 -0.06 20.16 23.44
CA GLY A 259 1.17 20.95 23.49
C GLY A 259 1.95 20.96 22.18
N THR A 260 3.20 21.40 22.29
CA THR A 260 4.15 21.31 21.18
C THR A 260 4.50 19.85 20.86
N PHE A 261 4.96 19.59 19.64
CA PHE A 261 5.24 18.21 19.20
C PHE A 261 6.32 17.53 20.08
N GLU A 262 7.37 18.26 20.47
CA GLU A 262 8.42 17.75 21.37
C GLU A 262 7.90 17.43 22.78
N GLU A 263 7.13 18.34 23.39
CA GLU A 263 6.56 18.13 24.72
C GLU A 263 5.66 16.90 24.76
N GLU A 264 4.84 16.70 23.73
CA GLU A 264 3.97 15.55 23.66
C GLU A 264 4.72 14.24 23.41
N LEU A 265 5.85 14.27 22.69
CA LEU A 265 6.70 13.09 22.58
C LEU A 265 7.26 12.71 23.95
N VAL A 266 7.77 13.67 24.72
CA VAL A 266 8.26 13.43 26.09
C VAL A 266 7.15 12.87 26.99
N ASN A 267 5.94 13.42 26.92
CA ASN A 267 4.78 12.90 27.65
C ASN A 267 4.46 11.44 27.28
N GLY A 268 4.46 11.13 25.98
CA GLY A 268 4.26 9.78 25.46
C GLY A 268 5.32 8.80 25.97
N GLU A 269 6.59 9.21 25.96
CA GLU A 269 7.69 8.40 26.49
C GLU A 269 7.51 8.11 27.99
N THR A 270 7.07 9.08 28.79
CA THR A 270 6.79 8.88 30.22
C THR A 270 5.71 7.82 30.43
N VAL A 271 4.64 7.84 29.63
CA VAL A 271 3.57 6.83 29.71
C VAL A 271 4.11 5.44 29.37
N VAL A 272 4.81 5.31 28.24
CA VAL A 272 5.35 4.02 27.78
C VAL A 272 6.38 3.46 28.77
N ARG A 273 7.29 4.29 29.30
CA ARG A 273 8.26 3.90 30.34
C ARG A 273 7.57 3.36 31.60
N GLY A 274 6.42 3.93 31.96
CA GLY A 274 5.60 3.45 33.08
C GLY A 274 5.03 2.05 32.90
N TRP A 275 4.92 1.56 31.65
CA TRP A 275 4.39 0.23 31.34
C TRP A 275 5.45 -0.86 31.23
N LEU A 276 6.72 -0.51 30.97
CA LEU A 276 7.77 -1.49 30.63
C LEU A 276 7.89 -2.62 31.66
N SER A 277 7.92 -2.29 32.95
CA SER A 277 8.01 -3.30 34.01
C SER A 277 6.78 -4.22 34.06
N THR A 278 5.58 -3.67 33.90
CA THR A 278 4.32 -4.42 33.94
C THR A 278 4.19 -5.35 32.74
N VAL A 279 4.45 -4.85 31.53
CA VAL A 279 4.37 -5.65 30.30
C VAL A 279 5.46 -6.73 30.29
N ASN A 280 6.66 -6.42 30.78
CA ASN A 280 7.75 -7.40 30.90
C ASN A 280 7.49 -8.49 31.95
N ALA A 281 6.59 -8.28 32.92
CA ALA A 281 6.20 -9.30 33.88
C ALA A 281 5.25 -10.35 33.29
N MET A 282 4.65 -10.08 32.12
CA MET A 282 3.80 -11.03 31.40
C MET A 282 4.70 -12.10 30.76
N GLN A 283 4.55 -13.36 31.18
CA GLN A 283 5.38 -14.47 30.71
C GLN A 283 4.59 -15.41 29.81
N ARG A 284 5.31 -16.13 28.96
CA ARG A 284 4.70 -17.21 28.16
C ARG A 284 4.36 -18.40 29.07
N THR A 285 3.20 -19.00 28.81
CA THR A 285 2.71 -20.24 29.43
C THR A 285 2.38 -21.27 28.33
N PRO A 286 2.36 -22.58 28.64
CA PRO A 286 1.80 -23.56 27.72
C PRO A 286 0.30 -23.35 27.54
N GLU A 287 -0.12 -23.07 26.32
CA GLU A 287 -1.48 -22.69 25.95
C GLU A 287 -2.01 -23.59 24.83
N SER A 288 -3.30 -23.93 24.86
CA SER A 288 -3.90 -24.75 23.81
C SER A 288 -3.83 -24.05 22.46
N ILE A 289 -3.51 -24.80 21.40
CA ILE A 289 -3.52 -24.24 20.03
C ILE A 289 -4.92 -23.84 19.55
N SER A 290 -5.98 -24.20 20.27
CA SER A 290 -7.34 -23.67 20.06
C SER A 290 -7.43 -22.14 20.19
N HIS A 291 -6.45 -21.50 20.82
CA HIS A 291 -6.35 -20.04 20.89
C HIS A 291 -5.61 -19.40 19.70
N LEU A 292 -5.10 -20.20 18.75
CA LEU A 292 -4.53 -19.65 17.53
C LEU A 292 -5.66 -19.24 16.59
N ARG A 293 -5.53 -18.00 16.09
CA ARG A 293 -6.41 -17.39 15.11
C ARG A 293 -5.54 -16.91 13.96
N ILE A 294 -5.62 -17.59 12.82
CA ILE A 294 -4.73 -17.33 11.68
C ILE A 294 -5.45 -16.51 10.60
N GLY A 295 -4.78 -15.49 10.08
CA GLY A 295 -5.21 -14.79 8.86
C GLY A 295 -4.61 -15.47 7.63
N LEU A 296 -5.42 -15.68 6.59
CA LEU A 296 -4.98 -16.26 5.32
C LEU A 296 -4.99 -15.15 4.27
N GLN A 297 -3.83 -14.86 3.69
CA GLN A 297 -3.67 -13.76 2.74
C GLN A 297 -2.91 -14.19 1.49
N CYS A 298 -3.29 -13.64 0.33
CA CYS A 298 -2.49 -13.70 -0.89
C CYS A 298 -1.76 -12.36 -1.15
N GLY A 299 -0.62 -12.44 -1.82
CA GLY A 299 0.09 -11.26 -2.34
C GLY A 299 0.26 -11.35 -3.85
N GLY A 300 1.50 -11.48 -4.32
CA GLY A 300 1.80 -11.60 -5.74
C GLY A 300 1.44 -12.97 -6.31
N SER A 301 0.15 -13.23 -6.56
CA SER A 301 -0.35 -14.53 -7.05
C SER A 301 0.21 -14.90 -8.44
N ASP A 302 0.40 -16.19 -8.66
CA ASP A 302 0.78 -16.82 -9.92
C ASP A 302 -0.10 -18.07 -10.18
N ALA A 303 0.07 -18.73 -11.33
CA ALA A 303 -0.67 -19.94 -11.65
C ALA A 303 -0.45 -21.11 -10.67
N PHE A 304 0.65 -21.11 -9.90
CA PHE A 304 0.98 -22.16 -8.94
C PHE A 304 0.39 -21.91 -7.55
N SER A 305 -0.09 -20.69 -7.29
CA SER A 305 -0.69 -20.31 -6.00
C SER A 305 -1.84 -21.25 -5.63
N GLY A 306 -2.77 -21.50 -6.56
CA GLY A 306 -3.87 -22.46 -6.37
C GLY A 306 -3.47 -23.94 -6.42
N VAL A 307 -2.23 -24.27 -6.79
CA VAL A 307 -1.75 -25.66 -6.94
C VAL A 307 -0.91 -26.09 -5.74
N SER A 308 -0.11 -25.19 -5.16
CA SER A 308 0.80 -25.51 -4.04
C SER A 308 0.45 -24.74 -2.76
N ALA A 309 0.72 -23.43 -2.73
CA ALA A 309 0.67 -22.65 -1.49
C ALA A 309 -0.74 -22.51 -0.89
N ASN A 310 -1.76 -22.25 -1.71
CA ASN A 310 -3.13 -22.07 -1.21
C ASN A 310 -3.72 -23.39 -0.67
N PRO A 311 -3.62 -24.54 -1.38
CA PRO A 311 -4.01 -25.83 -0.82
C PRO A 311 -3.27 -26.18 0.49
N LEU A 312 -1.99 -25.84 0.62
CA LEU A 312 -1.23 -26.02 1.86
C LEU A 312 -1.84 -25.21 3.02
N LEU A 313 -2.25 -23.96 2.77
CA LEU A 313 -2.99 -23.16 3.75
C LEU A 313 -4.37 -23.76 4.07
N GLY A 314 -5.06 -24.32 3.08
CA GLY A 314 -6.30 -25.07 3.28
C GLY A 314 -6.11 -26.22 4.27
N TRP A 315 -5.08 -27.04 4.05
CA TRP A 315 -4.71 -28.15 4.93
C TRP A 315 -4.41 -27.68 6.36
N ILE A 316 -3.57 -26.65 6.51
CA ILE A 316 -3.21 -26.07 7.83
C ILE A 316 -4.45 -25.52 8.56
N SER A 317 -5.35 -24.87 7.81
CA SER A 317 -6.57 -24.29 8.37
C SER A 317 -7.52 -25.36 8.86
N GLU A 318 -7.72 -26.43 8.09
CA GLU A 318 -8.55 -27.56 8.49
C GLU A 318 -8.00 -28.22 9.77
N GLU A 319 -6.71 -28.51 9.83
CA GLU A 319 -6.11 -29.10 11.02
C GLU A 319 -6.24 -28.18 12.25
N LEU A 320 -6.00 -26.88 12.11
CA LEU A 320 -6.18 -25.92 13.20
C LEU A 320 -7.65 -25.86 13.69
N VAL A 321 -8.61 -25.82 12.75
CA VAL A 321 -10.05 -25.79 13.08
C VAL A 321 -10.47 -27.06 13.82
N ARG A 322 -9.92 -28.23 13.46
CA ARG A 322 -10.18 -29.49 14.18
C ARG A 322 -9.62 -29.51 15.60
N TYR A 323 -8.59 -28.72 15.90
CA TYR A 323 -8.14 -28.46 17.28
C TYR A 323 -8.91 -27.34 17.99
N GLY A 324 -9.92 -26.75 17.35
CA GLY A 324 -10.75 -25.68 17.91
C GLY A 324 -10.21 -24.26 17.71
N GLY A 325 -9.16 -24.09 16.90
CA GLY A 325 -8.68 -22.76 16.49
C GLY A 325 -9.53 -22.12 15.41
N ALA A 326 -9.09 -20.97 14.90
CA ALA A 326 -9.79 -20.26 13.83
C ALA A 326 -8.88 -19.89 12.66
N ALA A 327 -9.43 -19.91 11.45
CA ALA A 327 -8.79 -19.42 10.24
C ALA A 327 -9.69 -18.42 9.52
N SER A 328 -9.15 -17.30 9.08
CA SER A 328 -9.88 -16.24 8.39
C SER A 328 -9.40 -16.10 6.94
N LEU A 329 -10.27 -16.49 6.00
CA LEU A 329 -10.16 -16.15 4.59
C LEU A 329 -10.76 -14.76 4.37
N ALA A 330 -10.14 -13.96 3.51
CA ALA A 330 -10.62 -12.62 3.18
C ALA A 330 -10.57 -12.42 1.65
N GLU A 331 -10.32 -11.20 1.16
CA GLU A 331 -10.08 -10.88 -0.26
C GLU A 331 -11.35 -11.11 -1.11
N THR A 332 -12.38 -10.29 -0.90
CA THR A 332 -13.73 -10.50 -1.47
C THR A 332 -13.74 -10.48 -2.99
N ASP A 333 -13.00 -9.55 -3.60
CA ASP A 333 -12.82 -9.49 -5.06
C ASP A 333 -12.11 -10.74 -5.58
N GLU A 334 -11.17 -11.29 -4.82
CA GLU A 334 -10.47 -12.53 -5.18
C GLU A 334 -11.31 -13.79 -5.02
N LEU A 335 -12.58 -13.73 -4.60
CA LEU A 335 -13.46 -14.91 -4.55
C LEU A 335 -14.60 -14.86 -5.58
N ILE A 336 -14.67 -13.82 -6.41
CA ILE A 336 -15.69 -13.68 -7.45
C ILE A 336 -15.54 -14.78 -8.49
N GLY A 337 -16.61 -15.53 -8.72
CA GLY A 337 -16.60 -16.70 -9.60
C GLY A 337 -16.16 -18.01 -8.96
N ALA A 338 -15.69 -17.99 -7.71
CA ALA A 338 -15.35 -19.19 -6.94
C ALA A 338 -16.48 -19.63 -6.00
N GLU A 339 -17.65 -18.97 -6.06
CA GLU A 339 -18.80 -19.23 -5.20
C GLU A 339 -19.22 -20.71 -5.18
N PRO A 340 -19.24 -21.46 -6.31
CA PRO A 340 -19.57 -22.89 -6.28
C PRO A 340 -18.65 -23.71 -5.35
N TYR A 341 -17.37 -23.36 -5.28
CA TYR A 341 -16.41 -24.02 -4.41
C TYR A 341 -16.53 -23.56 -2.95
N VAL A 342 -16.55 -22.24 -2.76
CA VAL A 342 -16.58 -21.60 -1.44
C VAL A 342 -17.85 -22.01 -0.69
N LEU A 343 -19.00 -22.03 -1.37
CA LEU A 343 -20.31 -22.38 -0.82
C LEU A 343 -20.66 -23.87 -0.90
N SER A 344 -19.74 -24.73 -1.38
CA SER A 344 -19.95 -26.19 -1.41
C SER A 344 -20.19 -26.80 -0.03
N LYS A 345 -19.66 -26.16 1.02
CA LYS A 345 -19.86 -26.53 2.43
C LYS A 345 -19.97 -25.29 3.30
N VAL A 346 -21.16 -25.06 3.84
CA VAL A 346 -21.45 -23.91 4.70
C VAL A 346 -22.30 -24.37 5.89
N ARG A 347 -22.07 -23.75 7.05
CA ARG A 347 -22.76 -24.08 8.31
C ARG A 347 -24.27 -23.96 8.23
N ASN A 348 -24.80 -22.94 7.56
CA ASN A 348 -26.23 -22.69 7.40
C ASN A 348 -26.47 -21.75 6.20
N VAL A 349 -27.75 -21.57 5.84
CA VAL A 349 -28.12 -20.74 4.69
C VAL A 349 -27.88 -19.26 4.97
N GLU A 350 -27.98 -18.80 6.22
CA GLU A 350 -27.71 -17.42 6.63
C GLU A 350 -26.27 -17.01 6.37
N THR A 351 -25.30 -17.87 6.66
CA THR A 351 -23.89 -17.65 6.35
C THR A 351 -23.66 -17.59 4.85
N ALA A 352 -24.33 -18.46 4.06
CA ALA A 352 -24.24 -18.43 2.61
C ALA A 352 -24.82 -17.14 2.01
N ARG A 353 -25.99 -16.69 2.49
CA ARG A 353 -26.60 -15.42 2.10
C ARG A 353 -25.70 -14.24 2.46
N LYS A 354 -25.14 -14.21 3.68
CA LYS A 354 -24.24 -13.13 4.09
C LYS A 354 -22.98 -13.09 3.23
N PHE A 355 -22.39 -14.24 2.88
CA PHE A 355 -21.27 -14.28 1.93
C PHE A 355 -21.62 -13.63 0.59
N LEU A 356 -22.76 -14.00 -0.01
CA LEU A 356 -23.20 -13.45 -1.30
C LEU A 356 -23.51 -11.95 -1.21
N ASP A 357 -24.13 -11.49 -0.12
CA ASP A 357 -24.38 -10.06 0.12
C ASP A 357 -23.08 -9.25 0.18
N LEU A 358 -22.04 -9.76 0.87
CA LEU A 358 -20.73 -9.10 0.92
C LEU A 358 -20.13 -8.96 -0.49
N LEU A 359 -20.23 -10.00 -1.32
CA LEU A 359 -19.76 -9.99 -2.71
C LEU A 359 -20.53 -8.94 -3.55
N ASP A 360 -21.86 -8.92 -3.45
CA ASP A 360 -22.70 -7.99 -4.21
C ASP A 360 -22.46 -6.54 -3.77
N ARG A 361 -22.33 -6.27 -2.46
CA ARG A 361 -21.95 -4.95 -1.93
C ARG A 361 -20.58 -4.51 -2.42
N PHE A 362 -19.62 -5.43 -2.53
CA PHE A 362 -18.30 -5.11 -3.06
C PHE A 362 -18.36 -4.73 -4.54
N LYS A 363 -19.09 -5.51 -5.36
CA LYS A 363 -19.33 -5.21 -6.78
C LYS A 363 -20.04 -3.87 -6.96
N GLU A 364 -21.06 -3.60 -6.15
CA GLU A 364 -21.76 -2.31 -6.17
C GLU A 364 -20.82 -1.16 -5.84
N ARG A 365 -20.05 -1.26 -4.75
CA ARG A 365 -19.07 -0.23 -4.33
C ARG A 365 -18.06 0.07 -5.45
N THR A 366 -17.52 -0.96 -6.09
CA THR A 366 -16.55 -0.79 -7.19
C THR A 366 -17.18 -0.12 -8.41
N SER A 367 -18.45 -0.40 -8.70
CA SER A 367 -19.17 0.19 -9.83
C SER A 367 -19.35 1.71 -9.73
N TRP A 368 -19.52 2.26 -8.52
CA TRP A 368 -19.61 3.71 -8.28
C TRP A 368 -18.35 4.46 -8.72
N HIS A 369 -17.23 3.74 -8.77
CA HIS A 369 -15.91 4.22 -9.13
C HIS A 369 -15.55 3.96 -10.60
N GLY A 370 -16.47 3.40 -11.40
CA GLY A 370 -16.22 3.07 -12.82
C GLY A 370 -15.29 1.86 -13.01
N THR A 371 -15.12 1.05 -11.98
CA THR A 371 -14.34 -0.19 -12.03
C THR A 371 -15.22 -1.39 -11.72
N SER A 372 -14.75 -2.58 -12.03
CA SER A 372 -15.40 -3.84 -11.68
C SER A 372 -14.36 -4.75 -11.02
N ALA A 373 -14.80 -5.52 -10.03
CA ALA A 373 -13.93 -6.46 -9.34
C ALA A 373 -13.48 -7.62 -10.26
N GLU A 374 -14.26 -7.93 -11.30
CA GLU A 374 -13.90 -8.84 -12.39
C GLU A 374 -12.74 -8.34 -13.27
N GLY A 375 -12.36 -7.05 -13.16
CA GLY A 375 -11.20 -6.46 -13.85
C GLY A 375 -9.83 -6.87 -13.28
N ASN A 376 -9.78 -7.61 -12.18
CA ASN A 376 -8.60 -8.30 -11.63
C ASN A 376 -8.55 -9.69 -12.30
N PRO A 377 -7.48 -10.17 -12.98
CA PRO A 377 -6.04 -10.06 -12.67
C PRO A 377 -5.30 -8.87 -13.29
N SER A 378 -4.11 -8.53 -12.77
CA SER A 378 -3.19 -7.56 -13.38
C SER A 378 -2.45 -8.14 -14.61
N GLY A 379 -1.86 -7.28 -15.45
CA GLY A 379 -1.01 -7.73 -16.56
C GLY A 379 0.20 -8.58 -16.12
N GLY A 380 0.71 -8.38 -14.90
CA GLY A 380 1.76 -9.23 -14.31
C GLY A 380 1.28 -10.64 -13.95
N ASN A 381 0.02 -10.77 -13.51
CA ASN A 381 -0.61 -12.07 -13.25
C ASN A 381 -0.93 -12.80 -14.56
N MET A 382 -1.42 -12.09 -15.58
CA MET A 382 -1.68 -12.65 -16.93
C MET A 382 -0.42 -13.21 -17.57
N TYR A 383 0.71 -12.50 -17.44
CA TYR A 383 2.02 -12.99 -17.88
C TYR A 383 2.40 -14.34 -17.24
N ARG A 384 1.89 -14.62 -16.04
CA ARG A 384 2.21 -15.81 -15.22
C ARG A 384 1.10 -16.86 -15.19
N GLY A 385 0.16 -16.80 -16.13
CA GLY A 385 -0.81 -17.87 -16.35
C GLY A 385 -2.15 -17.73 -15.62
N LEU A 386 -2.44 -16.57 -15.02
CA LEU A 386 -3.76 -16.24 -14.48
C LEU A 386 -4.56 -15.46 -15.53
N TYR A 387 -5.42 -16.15 -16.27
CA TYR A 387 -6.03 -15.61 -17.50
C TYR A 387 -7.18 -14.63 -17.27
N ASN A 388 -7.91 -14.80 -16.17
CA ASN A 388 -9.09 -14.01 -15.83
C ASN A 388 -9.39 -14.13 -14.32
N ILE A 389 -10.41 -13.41 -13.86
CA ILE A 389 -10.81 -13.40 -12.45
C ILE A 389 -11.16 -14.80 -11.97
N TYR A 390 -11.93 -15.57 -12.74
CA TYR A 390 -12.41 -16.90 -12.36
C TYR A 390 -11.26 -17.84 -11.99
N LEU A 391 -10.24 -17.91 -12.84
CA LEU A 391 -9.09 -18.79 -12.60
C LEU A 391 -8.28 -18.34 -11.37
N LYS A 392 -8.12 -17.03 -11.18
CA LYS A 392 -7.47 -16.47 -10.00
C LYS A 392 -8.27 -16.81 -8.74
N SER A 393 -9.59 -16.63 -8.79
CA SER A 393 -10.48 -16.79 -7.65
C SER A 393 -10.65 -18.23 -7.22
N ILE A 394 -10.76 -19.16 -8.16
CA ILE A 394 -10.74 -20.60 -7.83
C ILE A 394 -9.43 -20.92 -7.10
N GLY A 395 -8.29 -20.43 -7.62
CA GLY A 395 -6.99 -20.61 -6.98
C GLY A 395 -6.92 -20.01 -5.57
N ALA A 396 -7.45 -18.81 -5.36
CA ALA A 396 -7.53 -18.15 -4.06
C ALA A 396 -8.42 -18.93 -3.08
N ALA A 397 -9.55 -19.45 -3.55
CA ALA A 397 -10.50 -20.23 -2.75
C ALA A 397 -9.91 -21.54 -2.23
N MET A 398 -8.86 -22.09 -2.86
CA MET A 398 -8.15 -23.29 -2.37
C MET A 398 -7.49 -23.12 -1.00
N LYS A 399 -7.44 -21.89 -0.44
CA LYS A 399 -7.09 -21.64 0.97
C LYS A 399 -8.11 -22.24 1.95
N LYS A 400 -9.26 -22.71 1.47
CA LYS A 400 -10.24 -23.50 2.20
C LYS A 400 -10.14 -24.95 1.73
N ASP A 401 -9.82 -25.90 2.61
CA ASP A 401 -9.81 -27.31 2.24
C ASP A 401 -11.21 -27.77 1.75
N PRO A 402 -11.32 -28.73 0.80
CA PRO A 402 -12.62 -29.28 0.38
C PRO A 402 -13.43 -29.93 1.51
N THR A 403 -12.78 -30.33 2.61
CA THR A 403 -13.44 -30.90 3.77
C THR A 403 -14.04 -29.84 4.69
N THR A 404 -13.36 -28.70 4.85
CA THR A 404 -13.75 -27.58 5.70
C THR A 404 -15.03 -26.92 5.23
N ARG A 405 -15.91 -26.60 6.18
CA ARG A 405 -17.09 -25.75 5.94
C ARG A 405 -16.80 -24.30 6.33
N ILE A 406 -17.47 -23.35 5.71
CA ILE A 406 -17.52 -21.97 6.22
C ILE A 406 -18.46 -21.92 7.41
N ASP A 407 -17.94 -21.52 8.57
CA ASP A 407 -18.72 -21.34 9.78
C ASP A 407 -19.36 -19.96 9.85
N PHE A 408 -18.63 -18.93 9.43
CA PHE A 408 -19.03 -17.53 9.55
C PHE A 408 -18.65 -16.70 8.32
N ALA A 409 -19.51 -15.77 7.95
CA ALA A 409 -19.21 -14.65 7.07
C ALA A 409 -19.29 -13.37 7.92
N THR A 410 -18.28 -12.52 7.89
CA THR A 410 -18.12 -11.40 8.83
C THR A 410 -17.78 -10.10 8.12
N GLU A 411 -18.12 -8.98 8.74
CA GLU A 411 -17.69 -7.68 8.27
C GLU A 411 -16.17 -7.50 8.49
N TYR A 412 -15.55 -6.58 7.75
CA TYR A 412 -14.15 -6.22 7.94
C TYR A 412 -13.86 -5.86 9.41
N GLY A 413 -12.90 -6.54 10.05
CA GLY A 413 -12.46 -6.27 11.42
C GLY A 413 -13.42 -6.72 12.53
N GLU A 414 -14.48 -7.47 12.22
CA GLU A 414 -15.38 -8.06 13.20
C GLU A 414 -14.67 -9.15 14.03
N LEU A 415 -14.80 -9.14 15.36
CA LEU A 415 -14.08 -10.07 16.24
C LEU A 415 -14.49 -11.54 16.03
N MET A 416 -13.50 -12.42 15.90
CA MET A 416 -13.69 -13.87 15.85
C MET A 416 -13.88 -14.46 17.26
N LYS A 417 -15.14 -14.67 17.64
CA LYS A 417 -15.53 -15.14 18.98
C LYS A 417 -15.38 -16.66 19.16
N GLU A 418 -15.65 -17.44 18.12
CA GLU A 418 -15.63 -18.91 18.14
C GLU A 418 -14.46 -19.46 17.31
N GLY A 419 -14.06 -20.71 17.56
CA GLY A 419 -13.24 -21.47 16.61
C GLY A 419 -14.03 -21.80 15.33
N GLY A 420 -13.34 -22.06 14.23
CA GLY A 420 -13.96 -22.36 12.93
C GLY A 420 -13.31 -21.63 11.75
N TYR A 421 -13.88 -21.83 10.57
CA TYR A 421 -13.41 -21.19 9.34
C TYR A 421 -14.29 -19.97 9.01
N TYR A 422 -13.65 -18.80 8.94
CA TYR A 422 -14.29 -17.52 8.70
C TYR A 422 -14.01 -17.04 7.26
N PHE A 423 -15.01 -16.41 6.66
CA PHE A 423 -14.83 -15.47 5.56
C PHE A 423 -15.04 -14.05 6.09
N MET A 424 -14.10 -13.14 5.86
CA MET A 424 -14.19 -11.73 6.25
C MET A 424 -14.20 -10.83 5.01
N ASP A 425 -15.15 -9.90 4.92
CA ASP A 425 -15.13 -8.88 3.86
C ASP A 425 -13.88 -8.00 3.95
N SER A 426 -13.22 -7.82 2.81
CA SER A 426 -12.00 -7.03 2.63
C SER A 426 -11.68 -6.89 1.13
N PRO A 427 -10.87 -5.89 0.73
CA PRO A 427 -10.27 -5.87 -0.59
C PRO A 427 -9.11 -6.87 -0.66
N GLY A 428 -8.72 -7.29 -1.86
CA GLY A 428 -7.55 -8.09 -2.16
C GLY A 428 -6.21 -7.36 -1.99
N ASN A 429 -6.22 -6.04 -1.76
CA ASN A 429 -5.03 -5.33 -1.30
C ASN A 429 -4.52 -5.93 0.03
N ASP A 430 -3.27 -6.36 0.02
CA ASP A 430 -2.75 -7.28 1.02
C ASP A 430 -2.67 -6.69 2.43
N LEU A 431 -2.14 -5.49 2.58
CA LEU A 431 -2.03 -4.82 3.88
C LEU A 431 -3.39 -4.34 4.40
N GLU A 432 -4.29 -3.91 3.51
CA GLU A 432 -5.67 -3.56 3.86
C GLU A 432 -6.42 -4.79 4.40
N SER A 433 -6.35 -5.93 3.71
CA SER A 433 -6.97 -7.17 4.16
C SER A 433 -6.41 -7.66 5.51
N ILE A 434 -5.08 -7.67 5.66
CA ILE A 434 -4.40 -8.08 6.90
C ILE A 434 -4.82 -7.20 8.08
N ALA A 435 -4.97 -5.89 7.89
CA ALA A 435 -5.40 -5.01 8.97
C ALA A 435 -6.79 -5.42 9.51
N GLY A 436 -7.73 -5.79 8.63
CA GLY A 436 -9.01 -6.35 9.05
C GLY A 436 -8.85 -7.65 9.84
N GLN A 437 -8.02 -8.58 9.37
CA GLN A 437 -7.78 -9.87 10.04
C GLN A 437 -7.15 -9.69 11.43
N VAL A 438 -6.17 -8.78 11.55
CA VAL A 438 -5.54 -8.45 12.84
C VAL A 438 -6.54 -7.80 13.79
N ALA A 439 -7.40 -6.90 13.30
CA ALA A 439 -8.47 -6.31 14.10
C ALA A 439 -9.52 -7.35 14.53
N ALA A 440 -9.81 -8.33 13.69
CA ALA A 440 -10.69 -9.46 14.00
C ALA A 440 -10.11 -10.42 15.06
N GLY A 441 -8.82 -10.26 15.42
CA GLY A 441 -8.16 -11.00 16.49
C GLY A 441 -7.16 -12.06 16.01
N CYS A 442 -6.78 -12.07 14.72
CA CYS A 442 -5.69 -12.92 14.25
C CYS A 442 -4.39 -12.62 15.01
N ASN A 443 -3.75 -13.66 15.53
CA ASN A 443 -2.48 -13.61 16.26
C ASN A 443 -1.32 -14.25 15.49
N MET A 444 -1.57 -14.68 14.24
CA MET A 444 -0.58 -15.08 13.25
C MET A 444 -1.16 -14.90 11.84
N ILE A 445 -0.32 -14.62 10.86
CA ILE A 445 -0.72 -14.48 9.45
C ILE A 445 0.05 -15.50 8.61
N PHE A 446 -0.65 -16.20 7.72
CA PHE A 446 -0.05 -16.96 6.62
C PHE A 446 -0.20 -16.16 5.33
N PHE A 447 0.94 -15.82 4.73
CA PHE A 447 1.00 -14.99 3.55
C PHE A 447 1.55 -15.79 2.37
N THR A 448 0.70 -16.06 1.38
CA THR A 448 1.10 -16.79 0.16
C THR A 448 1.56 -15.83 -0.92
N THR A 449 2.59 -16.23 -1.68
CA THR A 449 3.11 -15.38 -2.74
C THR A 449 3.84 -16.16 -3.83
N GLY A 450 3.51 -15.90 -5.09
CA GLY A 450 4.23 -16.46 -6.24
C GLY A 450 5.51 -15.70 -6.59
N ASN A 451 5.55 -14.40 -6.31
CA ASN A 451 6.70 -13.55 -6.64
C ASN A 451 7.65 -13.29 -5.47
N GLY A 452 7.27 -13.73 -4.26
CA GLY A 452 7.99 -13.46 -3.03
C GLY A 452 7.74 -12.08 -2.43
N SER A 453 6.47 -11.76 -2.11
CA SER A 453 6.11 -10.57 -1.36
C SER A 453 6.73 -10.57 0.04
N ILE A 454 7.22 -9.40 0.48
CA ILE A 454 7.86 -9.23 1.79
C ILE A 454 6.93 -8.64 2.86
N THR A 455 5.62 -8.55 2.61
CA THR A 455 4.64 -7.94 3.52
C THR A 455 4.71 -8.49 4.95
N ASN A 456 4.71 -7.60 5.95
CA ASN A 456 4.70 -7.93 7.38
C ASN A 456 3.85 -6.92 8.17
N PHE A 457 3.19 -7.39 9.23
CA PHE A 457 2.45 -6.56 10.17
C PHE A 457 3.26 -6.29 11.46
N PRO A 458 3.18 -5.10 12.10
CA PRO A 458 4.15 -4.71 13.14
C PRO A 458 4.19 -5.58 14.40
N TYR A 459 3.06 -6.16 14.82
CA TYR A 459 2.94 -6.93 16.07
C TYR A 459 2.30 -8.31 15.89
N VAL A 460 2.14 -8.78 14.65
CA VAL A 460 1.60 -10.11 14.34
C VAL A 460 2.59 -10.87 13.45
N PRO A 461 3.09 -12.05 13.87
CA PRO A 461 4.04 -12.81 13.08
C PRO A 461 3.44 -13.22 11.74
N THR A 462 4.19 -13.01 10.66
CA THR A 462 3.76 -13.29 9.28
C THR A 462 4.63 -14.39 8.67
N VAL A 463 4.05 -15.57 8.51
CA VAL A 463 4.67 -16.76 7.90
C VAL A 463 4.52 -16.66 6.38
N LYS A 464 5.63 -16.45 5.67
CA LYS A 464 5.62 -16.29 4.21
C LYS A 464 5.83 -17.61 3.48
N VAL A 465 4.90 -17.93 2.59
CA VAL A 465 4.83 -19.19 1.84
C VAL A 465 4.97 -18.91 0.35
N VAL A 466 6.04 -19.40 -0.27
CA VAL A 466 6.31 -19.18 -1.70
C VAL A 466 5.93 -20.41 -2.53
N THR A 467 5.35 -20.17 -3.71
CA THR A 467 4.67 -21.21 -4.51
C THR A 467 5.61 -22.20 -5.22
N THR A 468 6.87 -21.82 -5.46
CA THR A 468 7.84 -22.60 -6.24
C THR A 468 9.22 -22.66 -5.59
N THR A 469 9.90 -23.82 -5.71
CA THR A 469 11.23 -24.04 -5.12
C THR A 469 12.29 -23.10 -5.69
N ARG A 470 12.23 -22.83 -7.00
CA ARG A 470 13.13 -21.88 -7.66
C ARG A 470 13.04 -20.48 -7.04
N ARG A 471 11.83 -19.99 -6.77
CA ARG A 471 11.64 -18.67 -6.14
C ARG A 471 12.06 -18.70 -4.68
N PHE A 472 11.79 -19.79 -3.95
CA PHE A 472 12.28 -19.97 -2.58
C PHE A 472 13.81 -19.87 -2.51
N GLN A 473 14.54 -20.54 -3.38
CA GLN A 473 16.00 -20.49 -3.41
C GLN A 473 16.55 -19.08 -3.70
N LEU A 474 15.85 -18.30 -4.53
CA LEU A 474 16.22 -16.92 -4.83
C LEU A 474 16.00 -15.99 -3.62
N LEU A 475 14.97 -16.25 -2.82
CA LEU A 475 14.46 -15.38 -1.75
C LEU A 475 14.49 -16.06 -0.37
N SER A 476 15.39 -17.02 -0.15
CA SER A 476 15.39 -17.86 1.06
C SER A 476 15.66 -17.09 2.35
N ASN A 477 16.20 -15.88 2.25
CA ASN A 477 16.41 -14.97 3.37
C ASN A 477 15.16 -14.16 3.73
N ASP A 478 14.12 -14.21 2.88
CA ASP A 478 12.89 -13.43 2.99
C ASP A 478 11.62 -14.32 3.05
N MET A 479 11.76 -15.65 2.93
CA MET A 479 10.64 -16.61 2.88
C MET A 479 10.78 -17.69 3.96
N ASP A 480 9.67 -18.04 4.62
CA ASP A 480 9.65 -19.07 5.67
C ASP A 480 9.47 -20.49 5.08
N VAL A 481 8.60 -20.64 4.07
CA VAL A 481 8.12 -21.94 3.59
C VAL A 481 8.24 -22.06 2.07
N ASN A 482 8.74 -23.21 1.61
CA ASN A 482 8.77 -23.61 0.21
C ASN A 482 7.60 -24.54 -0.15
N ALA A 483 6.48 -23.99 -0.62
CA ALA A 483 5.37 -24.82 -1.10
C ALA A 483 5.67 -25.53 -2.44
N GLY A 484 6.71 -25.10 -3.15
CA GLY A 484 7.15 -25.71 -4.40
C GLY A 484 7.60 -27.17 -4.27
N GLN A 485 7.91 -27.64 -3.07
CA GLN A 485 8.21 -29.06 -2.82
C GLN A 485 7.06 -29.98 -3.23
N TYR A 486 5.81 -29.49 -3.15
CA TYR A 486 4.64 -30.21 -3.65
C TYR A 486 4.73 -30.46 -5.16
N LEU A 487 5.17 -29.45 -5.93
CA LEU A 487 5.38 -29.57 -7.36
C LEU A 487 6.53 -30.54 -7.69
N GLU A 488 7.47 -30.74 -6.76
CA GLU A 488 8.61 -31.65 -6.87
C GLU A 488 8.32 -33.07 -6.37
N GLY A 489 7.07 -33.35 -5.98
CA GLY A 489 6.58 -34.70 -5.67
C GLY A 489 6.42 -35.01 -4.17
N LYS A 490 6.68 -34.04 -3.28
CA LYS A 490 6.33 -34.19 -1.85
C LYS A 490 4.81 -34.21 -1.70
N SER A 491 4.28 -35.07 -0.83
CA SER A 491 2.84 -35.09 -0.59
C SER A 491 2.38 -33.84 0.18
N MET A 492 1.10 -33.48 0.02
CA MET A 492 0.52 -32.35 0.77
C MET A 492 0.48 -32.65 2.28
N ASP A 493 0.25 -33.89 2.68
CA ASP A 493 0.22 -34.28 4.10
C ASP A 493 1.59 -34.11 4.77
N GLU A 494 2.67 -34.59 4.14
CA GLU A 494 4.03 -34.42 4.67
C GLU A 494 4.44 -32.95 4.74
N LEU A 495 4.11 -32.17 3.70
CA LEU A 495 4.40 -30.74 3.67
C LEU A 495 3.56 -29.95 4.69
N GLY A 496 2.28 -30.31 4.82
CA GLY A 496 1.33 -29.73 5.76
C GLY A 496 1.78 -29.93 7.20
N GLU A 497 2.16 -31.15 7.58
CA GLU A 497 2.62 -31.47 8.93
C GLU A 497 3.86 -30.65 9.31
N GLU A 498 4.87 -30.59 8.43
CA GLU A 498 6.08 -29.79 8.69
C GLU A 498 5.79 -28.30 8.90
N VAL A 499 4.90 -27.73 8.09
CA VAL A 499 4.56 -26.31 8.17
C VAL A 499 3.67 -26.02 9.37
N PHE A 500 2.79 -26.95 9.75
CA PHE A 500 2.00 -26.87 10.97
C PHE A 500 2.88 -26.88 12.23
N GLU A 501 3.91 -27.74 12.27
CA GLU A 501 4.91 -27.71 13.35
C GLU A 501 5.68 -26.39 13.40
N LEU A 502 6.11 -25.88 12.24
CA LEU A 502 6.77 -24.57 12.15
C LEU A 502 5.86 -23.46 12.67
N ALA A 503 4.57 -23.49 12.37
CA ALA A 503 3.59 -22.53 12.85
C ALA A 503 3.49 -22.55 14.38
N ILE A 504 3.45 -23.74 15.00
CA ILE A 504 3.42 -23.89 16.46
C ILE A 504 4.73 -23.36 17.09
N GLN A 505 5.88 -23.59 16.47
CA GLN A 505 7.17 -23.05 16.91
C GLN A 505 7.18 -21.51 16.83
N ILE A 506 6.67 -20.94 15.74
CA ILE A 506 6.57 -19.48 15.57
C ILE A 506 5.60 -18.88 16.59
N ALA A 507 4.45 -19.52 16.83
CA ALA A 507 3.50 -19.11 17.86
C ALA A 507 4.15 -19.13 19.25
N SER A 508 5.01 -20.11 19.50
CA SER A 508 5.76 -20.30 20.76
C SER A 508 6.92 -19.32 20.95
N GLY A 509 7.19 -18.43 20.00
CA GLY A 509 8.19 -17.36 20.12
C GLY A 509 9.37 -17.46 19.16
N GLN A 510 9.43 -18.47 18.28
CA GLN A 510 10.37 -18.43 17.16
C GLN A 510 9.99 -17.27 16.23
N ARG A 511 10.98 -16.42 15.90
CA ARG A 511 10.75 -15.33 14.95
C ARG A 511 10.69 -15.88 13.53
N SER A 512 9.60 -15.54 12.82
CA SER A 512 9.49 -15.70 11.37
C SER A 512 10.60 -14.92 10.66
N VAL A 513 10.86 -15.28 9.41
CA VAL A 513 11.78 -14.54 8.53
C VAL A 513 11.30 -13.10 8.36
N GLY A 514 9.99 -12.87 8.25
CA GLY A 514 9.41 -11.53 8.23
C GLY A 514 9.76 -10.66 9.41
N GLU A 515 9.61 -11.20 10.62
CA GLU A 515 9.98 -10.47 11.83
C GLU A 515 11.48 -10.13 11.85
N LYS A 516 12.34 -11.03 11.36
CA LYS A 516 13.80 -10.82 11.30
C LYS A 516 14.19 -9.74 10.28
N ALA A 517 13.39 -9.52 9.23
CA ALA A 517 13.66 -8.51 8.20
C ALA A 517 13.60 -7.07 8.74
N GLY A 518 12.90 -6.83 9.85
CA GLY A 518 12.93 -5.55 10.56
C GLY A 518 12.13 -4.43 9.90
N HIS A 519 11.19 -4.77 9.01
CA HIS A 519 10.25 -3.83 8.43
C HIS A 519 8.81 -4.34 8.52
N SER A 520 7.87 -3.41 8.65
CA SER A 520 6.43 -3.68 8.70
C SER A 520 5.64 -2.43 8.34
N GLN A 521 4.37 -2.59 7.98
CA GLN A 521 3.46 -1.51 7.62
C GLN A 521 2.05 -1.82 8.13
N VAL A 522 1.26 -0.76 8.31
CA VAL A 522 -0.18 -0.85 8.56
C VAL A 522 -0.87 -0.02 7.49
N GLN A 523 -1.86 -0.62 6.85
CA GLN A 523 -2.77 0.08 5.96
C GLN A 523 -4.17 -0.42 6.27
N ILE A 524 -5.08 0.47 6.66
CA ILE A 524 -6.49 0.13 6.87
C ILE A 524 -7.23 0.31 5.54
N TRP A 525 -8.31 -0.45 5.31
CA TRP A 525 -9.12 -0.31 4.09
C TRP A 525 -9.44 1.15 3.79
N ARG A 526 -8.87 1.66 2.68
CA ARG A 526 -8.93 3.08 2.37
C ARG A 526 -10.34 3.57 2.08
N ASN A 527 -10.61 4.80 2.53
CA ASN A 527 -11.86 5.48 2.30
C ASN A 527 -12.16 5.60 0.80
N TRP A 528 -13.29 5.05 0.35
CA TRP A 528 -13.84 5.29 -0.97
C TRP A 528 -14.60 6.61 -0.99
N GLN A 529 -14.42 7.44 -2.02
CA GLN A 529 -15.00 8.79 -2.07
C GLN A 529 -16.42 8.85 -2.62
N GLN A 530 -16.85 7.85 -3.41
CA GLN A 530 -18.20 7.81 -3.99
C GLN A 530 -19.13 6.93 -3.15
N ASN A 531 -20.35 7.37 -2.90
CA ASN A 531 -21.40 6.55 -2.26
C ASN A 531 -22.45 6.03 -3.26
N ASP A 532 -22.39 6.49 -4.51
CA ASP A 532 -23.23 6.07 -5.61
C ASP A 532 -22.55 6.43 -6.95
N ALA A 533 -23.17 6.03 -8.08
CA ALA A 533 -22.65 6.30 -9.41
C ALA A 533 -23.07 7.67 -10.01
N SER A 534 -23.72 8.56 -9.25
CA SER A 534 -24.33 9.79 -9.79
C SER A 534 -23.31 10.79 -10.34
N GLN A 535 -22.10 10.83 -9.77
CA GLN A 535 -21.01 11.71 -10.20
C GLN A 535 -20.06 11.05 -11.20
N LEU A 536 -20.19 9.74 -11.43
CA LEU A 536 -19.21 8.95 -12.18
C LEU A 536 -18.92 9.52 -13.57
N GLN A 537 -19.98 9.81 -14.34
CA GLN A 537 -19.82 10.35 -15.69
C GLN A 537 -19.17 11.74 -15.71
N SER A 538 -19.44 12.58 -14.71
CA SER A 538 -18.82 13.90 -14.60
C SER A 538 -17.33 13.78 -14.26
N LEU A 539 -16.98 12.86 -13.35
CA LEU A 539 -15.60 12.64 -12.92
C LEU A 539 -14.74 12.00 -14.02
N LEU A 540 -15.28 11.05 -14.78
CA LEU A 540 -14.58 10.41 -15.91
C LEU A 540 -14.27 11.40 -17.06
N HIS A 541 -15.07 12.46 -17.20
CA HIS A 541 -14.93 13.46 -18.26
C HIS A 541 -14.53 14.84 -17.73
N ALA A 542 -13.87 14.89 -16.57
CA ALA A 542 -13.37 16.13 -16.00
C ALA A 542 -12.43 16.84 -17.01
N PRO A 543 -12.55 18.17 -17.20
CA PRO A 543 -11.69 18.91 -18.13
C PRO A 543 -10.22 18.80 -17.73
N ILE A 544 -9.35 18.53 -18.69
CA ILE A 544 -7.90 18.47 -18.45
C ILE A 544 -7.36 19.91 -18.38
N PRO A 545 -6.57 20.26 -17.35
CA PRO A 545 -5.91 21.56 -17.26
C PRO A 545 -5.00 21.85 -18.46
N THR A 546 -4.84 23.13 -18.79
CA THR A 546 -4.12 23.54 -20.03
C THR A 546 -2.60 23.52 -19.90
N GLY A 547 -2.07 23.54 -18.69
CA GLY A 547 -0.66 23.75 -18.38
C GLY A 547 -0.19 25.20 -18.49
N ALA A 548 -1.03 26.14 -18.94
CA ALA A 548 -0.68 27.54 -19.11
C ALA A 548 -0.84 28.32 -17.79
N PRO A 549 0.08 29.26 -17.47
CA PRO A 549 -0.06 30.10 -16.29
C PRO A 549 -1.31 30.97 -16.37
N ILE A 550 -1.92 31.24 -15.21
CA ILE A 550 -3.06 32.13 -15.07
C ILE A 550 -2.56 33.57 -15.07
N GLU A 551 -3.16 34.41 -15.91
CA GLU A 551 -2.85 35.84 -15.94
C GLU A 551 -3.26 36.49 -14.60
N ILE A 552 -2.32 37.25 -14.03
CA ILE A 552 -2.53 38.08 -12.83
C ILE A 552 -2.15 39.52 -13.16
N GLN A 553 -2.69 40.49 -12.42
CA GLN A 553 -2.32 41.89 -12.61
C GLN A 553 -0.89 42.14 -12.10
N ASP A 554 0.04 42.33 -13.03
CA ASP A 554 1.42 42.73 -12.72
C ASP A 554 1.48 44.21 -12.34
N ASP A 555 1.82 44.51 -11.10
CA ASP A 555 2.24 45.85 -10.70
C ASP A 555 3.69 46.05 -11.17
N ALA A 556 3.84 46.57 -12.39
CA ALA A 556 5.14 46.92 -13.00
C ALA A 556 6.00 47.92 -12.17
N ALA A 557 5.44 48.47 -11.08
CA ALA A 557 6.07 49.42 -10.19
C ALA A 557 6.50 48.84 -8.82
N THR A 558 6.24 47.57 -8.51
CA THR A 558 6.68 46.95 -7.24
C THR A 558 8.15 46.54 -7.34
N THR A 559 9.00 47.53 -7.09
CA THR A 559 10.38 47.47 -6.57
C THR A 559 11.13 46.16 -6.77
N ALA A 560 12.20 46.23 -7.57
CA ALA A 560 13.31 45.30 -7.55
C ALA A 560 13.73 44.99 -6.10
N ASN A 561 13.24 43.88 -5.55
CA ASN A 561 13.69 43.40 -4.26
C ASN A 561 15.13 42.93 -4.46
N ALA A 562 16.08 43.55 -3.76
CA ALA A 562 17.50 43.27 -3.92
C ALA A 562 17.92 41.90 -3.36
N ILE A 563 16.97 41.12 -2.83
CA ILE A 563 17.24 39.77 -2.34
C ILE A 563 17.72 38.88 -3.49
N GLN A 564 18.76 38.10 -3.21
CA GLN A 564 19.39 37.18 -4.15
C GLN A 564 19.58 35.84 -3.46
N PHE A 565 19.47 34.75 -4.22
CA PHE A 565 19.59 33.38 -3.75
C PHE A 565 20.81 32.71 -4.40
N THR A 566 21.41 31.80 -3.66
CA THR A 566 22.53 30.97 -4.14
C THR A 566 22.00 29.62 -4.58
N PHE A 567 21.85 29.44 -5.89
CA PHE A 567 21.37 28.20 -6.49
C PHE A 567 22.55 27.40 -7.05
N THR A 568 22.27 26.17 -7.43
CA THR A 568 23.22 25.31 -8.11
C THR A 568 22.82 25.17 -9.57
N ARG A 569 23.77 25.39 -10.49
CA ARG A 569 23.62 25.13 -11.92
C ARG A 569 24.24 23.79 -12.27
N HIS A 570 23.47 22.95 -12.95
CA HIS A 570 23.93 21.69 -13.53
C HIS A 570 23.35 21.57 -14.95
N HIS A 571 24.24 21.56 -15.95
CA HIS A 571 23.88 21.75 -17.36
C HIS A 571 22.98 23.00 -17.56
N ASP A 572 21.80 22.82 -18.18
CA ASP A 572 20.84 23.90 -18.45
C ASP A 572 19.87 24.15 -17.29
N ARG A 573 20.01 23.42 -16.16
CA ARG A 573 19.10 23.46 -15.02
C ARG A 573 19.67 24.28 -13.87
N ARG A 574 18.80 25.02 -13.17
CA ARG A 574 19.08 25.68 -11.89
C ARG A 574 18.15 25.09 -10.84
N SER A 575 18.68 24.78 -9.66
CA SER A 575 17.90 24.30 -8.53
C SER A 575 18.42 24.85 -7.22
N SER A 576 17.55 24.94 -6.22
CA SER A 576 17.94 25.33 -4.87
C SER A 576 18.78 24.25 -4.18
N ASP A 577 18.54 22.98 -4.51
CA ASP A 577 19.16 21.82 -3.88
C ASP A 577 19.56 20.74 -4.91
N LYS A 578 20.39 19.79 -4.49
CA LYS A 578 20.72 18.54 -5.19
C LYS A 578 20.42 17.35 -4.27
N ILE A 579 19.48 16.50 -4.68
CA ILE A 579 18.96 15.39 -3.88
C ILE A 579 19.08 14.08 -4.67
N GLY A 580 19.52 13.03 -3.99
CA GLY A 580 19.35 11.66 -4.46
C GLY A 580 17.95 11.15 -4.12
N LEU A 581 17.25 10.54 -5.06
CA LEU A 581 15.86 10.12 -4.89
C LEU A 581 15.71 8.62 -5.10
N ILE A 582 15.06 7.94 -4.16
CA ILE A 582 14.58 6.57 -4.32
C ILE A 582 13.05 6.61 -4.40
N VAL A 583 12.50 6.25 -5.55
CA VAL A 583 11.06 6.21 -5.79
C VAL A 583 10.59 4.76 -5.72
N PRO A 584 10.00 4.31 -4.61
CA PRO A 584 9.35 3.00 -4.58
C PRO A 584 8.14 3.01 -5.54
N THR A 585 7.87 1.91 -6.23
CA THR A 585 6.68 1.80 -7.10
C THR A 585 5.49 1.14 -6.42
N SER A 586 5.64 0.71 -5.16
CA SER A 586 4.61 0.04 -4.38
C SER A 586 4.81 0.22 -2.88
N LEU A 587 3.73 0.03 -2.12
CA LEU A 587 3.72 0.04 -0.65
C LEU A 587 4.77 -0.91 -0.06
N CYS A 588 4.85 -2.15 -0.56
CA CYS A 588 5.85 -3.14 -0.13
C CYS A 588 7.30 -2.67 -0.33
N ALA A 589 7.59 -1.97 -1.43
CA ALA A 589 8.92 -1.43 -1.69
C ALA A 589 9.26 -0.22 -0.81
N GLY A 590 8.23 0.49 -0.30
CA GLY A 590 8.40 1.71 0.50
C GLY A 590 9.26 1.53 1.75
N GLN A 591 9.09 0.45 2.53
CA GLN A 591 9.95 0.25 3.70
C GLN A 591 11.38 -0.10 3.33
N VAL A 592 11.59 -0.90 2.29
CA VAL A 592 12.94 -1.23 1.83
C VAL A 592 13.64 0.03 1.32
N ALA A 593 12.93 0.91 0.60
CA ALA A 593 13.44 2.22 0.21
C ALA A 593 13.86 3.07 1.42
N ASN A 594 13.04 3.11 2.48
CA ASN A 594 13.37 3.81 3.72
C ASN A 594 14.63 3.23 4.40
N MET A 595 14.75 1.89 4.45
CA MET A 595 15.91 1.21 5.04
C MET A 595 17.20 1.53 4.28
N ILE A 596 17.17 1.48 2.94
CA ILE A 596 18.31 1.81 2.09
C ILE A 596 18.68 3.29 2.23
N THR A 597 17.68 4.17 2.19
CA THR A 597 17.86 5.62 2.35
C THR A 597 18.53 5.95 3.69
N LYS A 598 18.05 5.33 4.78
CA LYS A 598 18.64 5.51 6.11
C LYS A 598 20.12 5.10 6.13
N ARG A 599 20.45 3.92 5.59
CA ARG A 599 21.84 3.43 5.52
C ARG A 599 22.75 4.38 4.74
N LEU A 600 22.31 4.83 3.56
CA LEU A 600 23.08 5.74 2.72
C LEU A 600 23.31 7.10 3.41
N ASN A 601 22.30 7.65 4.08
CA ASN A 601 22.43 8.92 4.80
C ASN A 601 23.31 8.79 6.06
N GLU A 602 23.23 7.67 6.79
CA GLU A 602 24.14 7.39 7.92
C GLU A 602 25.61 7.30 7.47
N GLN A 603 25.84 6.82 6.24
CA GLN A 603 27.16 6.79 5.60
C GLN A 603 27.57 8.14 4.97
N LYS A 604 26.69 9.15 5.02
CA LYS A 604 26.87 10.46 4.36
C LYS A 604 27.18 10.34 2.86
N ALA A 605 26.56 9.36 2.19
CA ALA A 605 26.79 9.09 0.78
C ALA A 605 26.54 10.34 -0.08
N GLY A 606 27.55 10.74 -0.86
CA GLY A 606 27.45 11.86 -1.79
C GLY A 606 27.59 13.26 -1.18
N GLN A 607 27.79 13.39 0.15
CA GLN A 607 28.05 14.70 0.74
C GLN A 607 29.49 15.16 0.46
N PRO A 608 29.72 16.45 0.15
CA PRO A 608 28.75 17.56 0.15
C PRO A 608 28.05 17.81 -1.20
N ASP A 609 28.26 16.98 -2.23
CA ASP A 609 27.77 17.20 -3.60
C ASP A 609 26.24 17.09 -3.75
N ILE A 610 25.62 16.26 -2.91
CA ILE A 610 24.17 16.23 -2.68
C ILE A 610 23.87 16.47 -1.19
N SER A 611 22.71 17.09 -0.90
CA SER A 611 22.29 17.37 0.48
C SER A 611 21.89 16.10 1.24
N GLY A 612 21.39 15.10 0.52
CA GLY A 612 21.06 13.80 1.05
C GLY A 612 20.28 12.95 0.07
N ILE A 613 19.94 11.75 0.51
CA ILE A 613 19.08 10.84 -0.23
C ILE A 613 17.71 10.80 0.44
N VAL A 614 16.65 10.87 -0.34
CA VAL A 614 15.26 10.82 0.12
C VAL A 614 14.55 9.65 -0.54
N SER A 615 13.71 8.95 0.22
CA SER A 615 12.73 8.01 -0.33
C SER A 615 11.32 8.54 -0.14
N LEU A 616 10.46 8.29 -1.12
CA LEU A 616 9.05 8.68 -1.10
C LEU A 616 8.18 7.45 -0.83
N ALA A 617 8.30 6.88 0.36
CA ALA A 617 7.48 5.73 0.75
C ALA A 617 6.00 6.12 0.84
N HIS A 618 5.14 5.35 0.18
CA HIS A 618 3.70 5.60 0.07
C HIS A 618 2.90 4.31 0.16
N THR A 619 1.56 4.42 0.10
CA THR A 619 0.63 3.29 0.23
C THR A 619 -0.02 2.84 -1.08
N GLU A 620 0.36 3.47 -2.19
CA GLU A 620 -0.15 3.14 -3.52
C GLU A 620 0.76 2.16 -4.28
N GLY A 621 0.35 1.83 -5.51
CA GLY A 621 1.06 0.94 -6.44
C GLY A 621 0.57 -0.50 -6.44
N CYS A 622 -0.01 -0.97 -5.33
CA CYS A 622 -0.68 -2.26 -5.21
C CYS A 622 -2.18 -2.07 -4.95
N GLY A 623 -3.02 -2.97 -5.47
CA GLY A 623 -4.43 -3.10 -5.10
C GLY A 623 -5.31 -1.85 -5.23
N ALA A 624 -4.88 -0.83 -6.00
CA ALA A 624 -5.75 0.28 -6.38
C ALA A 624 -6.54 -0.11 -7.65
N SER A 625 -7.75 0.44 -7.78
CA SER A 625 -8.52 0.41 -9.02
C SER A 625 -7.72 1.01 -10.16
N GLY A 626 -7.82 0.42 -11.36
CA GLY A 626 -7.13 0.92 -12.54
C GLY A 626 -7.63 2.30 -13.00
N GLY A 627 -7.10 2.79 -14.12
CA GLY A 627 -7.63 4.00 -14.76
C GLY A 627 -7.11 5.30 -14.14
N THR A 628 -8.01 6.17 -13.68
CA THR A 628 -7.64 7.54 -13.24
C THR A 628 -6.73 7.56 -12.03
N ALA A 629 -6.90 6.62 -11.08
CA ALA A 629 -6.04 6.52 -9.91
C ALA A 629 -4.60 6.12 -10.28
N GLU A 630 -4.42 5.15 -11.18
CA GLU A 630 -3.10 4.75 -11.69
C GLU A 630 -2.41 5.86 -12.51
N SER A 631 -3.19 6.60 -13.30
CA SER A 631 -2.68 7.75 -14.07
C SER A 631 -2.28 8.91 -13.17
N LEU A 632 -3.07 9.18 -12.12
CA LEU A 632 -2.74 10.17 -11.10
C LEU A 632 -1.45 9.79 -10.37
N PHE A 633 -1.34 8.55 -9.91
CA PHE A 633 -0.13 8.01 -9.29
C PHE A 633 1.11 8.22 -10.18
N ALA A 634 1.03 7.76 -11.43
CA ALA A 634 2.15 7.86 -12.37
C ALA A 634 2.58 9.30 -12.60
N ARG A 635 1.62 10.22 -12.81
CA ARG A 635 1.88 11.64 -13.01
C ARG A 635 2.57 12.26 -11.80
N THR A 636 2.08 12.02 -10.58
CA THR A 636 2.72 12.54 -9.37
C THR A 636 4.15 12.02 -9.21
N MET A 637 4.37 10.72 -9.42
CA MET A 637 5.72 10.13 -9.34
C MET A 637 6.66 10.70 -10.41
N ILE A 638 6.19 10.89 -11.65
CA ILE A 638 6.96 11.55 -12.72
C ILE A 638 7.27 13.00 -12.35
N GLY A 639 6.35 13.71 -11.70
CA GLY A 639 6.59 15.05 -11.17
C GLY A 639 7.79 15.10 -10.22
N TYR A 640 7.90 14.14 -9.30
CA TYR A 640 9.09 14.01 -8.44
C TYR A 640 10.34 13.58 -9.21
N ILE A 641 10.25 12.56 -10.08
CA ILE A 641 11.40 12.08 -10.88
C ILE A 641 11.99 13.22 -11.71
N THR A 642 11.15 14.10 -12.22
CA THR A 642 11.52 15.26 -13.02
C THR A 642 11.66 16.53 -12.20
N HIS A 643 11.69 16.48 -10.87
CA HIS A 643 11.77 17.66 -10.02
C HIS A 643 13.14 18.38 -10.15
N PRO A 644 13.21 19.74 -10.12
CA PRO A 644 14.44 20.53 -10.23
C PRO A 644 15.58 20.08 -9.32
N MET A 645 15.25 19.80 -8.06
CA MET A 645 16.21 19.35 -7.04
C MET A 645 16.73 17.91 -7.21
N VAL A 646 16.16 17.09 -8.09
CA VAL A 646 16.60 15.69 -8.26
C VAL A 646 17.84 15.62 -9.15
N GLU A 647 18.93 15.12 -8.59
CA GLU A 647 20.20 14.90 -9.28
C GLU A 647 20.34 13.45 -9.76
N HIS A 648 20.02 12.49 -8.89
CA HIS A 648 20.05 11.07 -9.18
C HIS A 648 18.75 10.45 -8.72
N CYS A 649 18.12 9.65 -9.57
CA CYS A 649 16.87 8.99 -9.23
C CYS A 649 16.93 7.50 -9.58
N LEU A 650 16.51 6.67 -8.63
CA LEU A 650 16.35 5.23 -8.80
C LEU A 650 14.91 4.83 -8.49
N LEU A 651 14.31 4.05 -9.39
CA LEU A 651 13.04 3.39 -9.14
C LEU A 651 13.30 2.03 -8.49
N LEU A 652 12.61 1.79 -7.38
CA LEU A 652 12.65 0.53 -6.65
C LEU A 652 11.29 -0.14 -6.73
N GLU A 653 11.20 -1.20 -7.52
CA GLU A 653 10.00 -2.03 -7.54
C GLU A 653 10.10 -3.18 -6.55
N HIS A 654 8.94 -3.71 -6.20
CA HIS A 654 8.86 -4.97 -5.50
C HIS A 654 8.90 -6.13 -6.49
N GLY A 655 8.05 -6.10 -7.54
CA GLY A 655 7.98 -7.03 -8.66
C GLY A 655 6.60 -7.67 -8.90
N CYS A 656 5.62 -7.43 -8.01
CA CYS A 656 4.27 -8.02 -8.09
C CYS A 656 3.12 -7.00 -8.12
N GLU A 657 3.44 -5.73 -7.99
CA GLU A 657 2.54 -4.59 -8.13
C GLU A 657 2.05 -4.39 -9.56
N LYS A 658 1.01 -3.56 -9.72
CA LYS A 658 0.51 -3.16 -11.05
C LYS A 658 1.46 -2.17 -11.72
N THR A 659 2.02 -1.24 -10.95
CA THR A 659 2.83 -0.10 -11.45
C THR A 659 4.33 -0.39 -11.45
N HIS A 660 4.76 -1.53 -11.98
CA HIS A 660 6.17 -1.95 -12.03
C HIS A 660 7.09 -0.99 -12.82
N ASN A 661 8.42 -1.18 -12.75
CA ASN A 661 9.42 -0.33 -13.40
C ASN A 661 9.17 -0.16 -14.92
N ASP A 662 8.73 -1.22 -15.62
CA ASP A 662 8.39 -1.13 -17.05
C ASP A 662 7.16 -0.23 -17.30
N TYR A 663 6.18 -0.22 -16.40
CA TYR A 663 5.00 0.65 -16.50
C TYR A 663 5.43 2.10 -16.34
N MET A 664 6.22 2.41 -15.31
CA MET A 664 6.75 3.76 -15.10
C MET A 664 7.62 4.22 -16.27
N ARG A 665 8.45 3.34 -16.86
CA ARG A 665 9.19 3.64 -18.09
C ARG A 665 8.27 4.01 -19.25
N HIS A 666 7.23 3.22 -19.48
CA HIS A 666 6.25 3.51 -20.52
C HIS A 666 5.54 4.84 -20.28
N GLN A 667 5.11 5.12 -19.05
CA GLN A 667 4.49 6.41 -18.70
C GLN A 667 5.47 7.57 -18.93
N MET A 668 6.74 7.44 -18.53
CA MET A 668 7.77 8.45 -18.82
C MET A 668 7.94 8.69 -20.33
N GLU A 669 7.98 7.63 -21.15
CA GLU A 669 8.04 7.76 -22.62
C GLU A 669 6.82 8.52 -23.17
N VAL A 670 5.61 8.18 -22.73
CA VAL A 670 4.36 8.87 -23.10
C VAL A 670 4.40 10.35 -22.73
N HIS A 671 5.01 10.68 -21.59
CA HIS A 671 5.17 12.05 -21.10
C HIS A 671 6.41 12.79 -21.62
N GLY A 672 7.22 12.16 -22.49
CA GLY A 672 8.43 12.76 -23.08
C GLY A 672 9.60 12.91 -22.11
N VAL A 673 9.67 12.08 -21.07
CA VAL A 673 10.70 12.07 -20.03
C VAL A 673 11.79 11.03 -20.38
N ASP A 674 13.05 11.47 -20.39
CA ASP A 674 14.21 10.60 -20.65
C ASP A 674 14.48 9.66 -19.47
N ALA A 675 14.01 8.42 -19.59
CA ALA A 675 14.15 7.40 -18.57
C ALA A 675 15.54 6.72 -18.54
N SER A 676 16.44 7.04 -19.48
CA SER A 676 17.76 6.38 -19.61
C SER A 676 18.74 6.75 -18.49
N ARG A 677 18.47 7.85 -17.79
CA ARG A 677 19.31 8.39 -16.70
C ARG A 677 18.98 7.78 -15.34
N LEU A 678 17.91 6.99 -15.26
CA LEU A 678 17.38 6.45 -14.01
C LEU A 678 18.01 5.11 -13.65
N GLY A 679 18.13 4.86 -12.35
CA GLY A 679 18.41 3.54 -11.80
C GLY A 679 17.15 2.69 -11.72
N TYR A 680 17.30 1.37 -11.84
CA TYR A 680 16.20 0.42 -11.67
C TYR A 680 16.64 -0.76 -10.83
N ALA A 681 15.88 -1.06 -9.78
CA ALA A 681 16.08 -2.20 -8.92
C ALA A 681 14.74 -2.87 -8.61
N SER A 682 14.77 -4.16 -8.29
CA SER A 682 13.60 -5.00 -8.07
C SER A 682 13.87 -5.97 -6.93
N ILE A 683 13.12 -5.85 -5.83
CA ILE A 683 13.32 -6.69 -4.63
C ILE A 683 13.21 -8.18 -5.00
N GLN A 684 12.17 -8.56 -5.76
CA GLN A 684 11.88 -9.96 -6.07
C GLN A 684 12.75 -10.54 -7.19
N LEU A 685 13.24 -9.70 -8.12
CA LEU A 685 14.09 -10.15 -9.22
C LEU A 685 15.59 -10.12 -8.86
N ASP A 686 16.02 -9.18 -8.02
CA ASP A 686 17.43 -9.05 -7.61
C ASP A 686 17.79 -9.93 -6.40
N GLY A 687 16.86 -10.74 -5.90
CA GLY A 687 17.11 -11.79 -4.93
C GLY A 687 17.00 -11.35 -3.47
N GLY A 688 16.01 -10.50 -3.19
CA GLY A 688 15.59 -10.18 -1.82
C GLY A 688 16.13 -8.86 -1.29
N ILE A 689 15.77 -8.56 -0.04
CA ILE A 689 16.01 -7.26 0.60
C ILE A 689 17.51 -6.93 0.68
N ALA A 690 18.34 -7.91 1.06
CA ALA A 690 19.78 -7.70 1.22
C ALA A 690 20.47 -7.37 -0.12
N LYS A 691 20.24 -8.19 -1.15
CA LYS A 691 20.91 -8.04 -2.45
C LYS A 691 20.46 -6.79 -3.19
N VAL A 692 19.17 -6.46 -3.12
CA VAL A 692 18.68 -5.23 -3.75
C VAL A 692 19.22 -3.99 -3.03
N SER A 693 19.39 -4.04 -1.70
CA SER A 693 20.03 -2.95 -0.94
C SER A 693 21.47 -2.72 -1.41
N GLU A 694 22.27 -3.79 -1.53
CA GLU A 694 23.64 -3.71 -2.04
C GLU A 694 23.70 -3.16 -3.47
N LYS A 695 22.77 -3.59 -4.34
CA LYS A 695 22.67 -3.10 -5.72
C LYS A 695 22.36 -1.60 -5.79
N VAL A 696 21.41 -1.13 -4.99
CA VAL A 696 21.04 0.29 -4.93
C VAL A 696 22.18 1.13 -4.37
N GLU A 697 22.85 0.66 -3.31
CA GLU A 697 24.02 1.33 -2.73
C GLU A 697 25.17 1.46 -3.73
N ALA A 698 25.49 0.39 -4.46
CA ALA A 698 26.48 0.41 -5.53
C ALA A 698 26.10 1.38 -6.65
N TRP A 699 24.83 1.40 -7.06
CA TRP A 699 24.36 2.31 -8.11
C TRP A 699 24.53 3.78 -7.71
N PHE A 700 24.16 4.17 -6.48
CA PHE A 700 24.38 5.53 -6.01
C PHE A 700 25.87 5.85 -5.92
N SER A 701 26.69 4.92 -5.43
CA SER A 701 28.14 5.11 -5.35
C SER A 701 28.76 5.40 -6.72
N ASP A 702 28.37 4.65 -7.75
CA ASP A 702 28.85 4.83 -9.13
C ASP A 702 28.40 6.18 -9.72
N ARG A 703 27.15 6.59 -9.48
CA ARG A 703 26.59 7.85 -10.00
C ARG A 703 27.23 9.07 -9.36
N LEU A 704 27.41 9.02 -8.04
CA LEU A 704 28.08 10.07 -7.28
C LEU A 704 29.54 10.20 -7.72
N ALA A 705 30.24 9.10 -7.96
CA ALA A 705 31.62 9.13 -8.46
C ALA A 705 31.75 9.70 -9.89
N ALA A 706 30.69 9.59 -10.71
CA ALA A 706 30.66 10.10 -12.08
C ALA A 706 30.12 11.53 -12.21
N SER A 707 29.71 12.17 -11.11
CA SER A 707 29.05 13.48 -11.14
C SER A 707 30.03 14.61 -11.42
N GLU A 708 29.61 15.58 -12.23
CA GLU A 708 30.38 16.79 -12.48
C GLU A 708 30.25 17.79 -11.32
N PRO A 709 31.28 18.63 -11.07
CA PRO A 709 31.21 19.66 -10.03
C PRO A 709 30.08 20.64 -10.30
N ALA A 710 29.25 20.88 -9.29
CA ALA A 710 28.14 21.81 -9.38
C ALA A 710 28.63 23.27 -9.29
N GLU A 711 28.12 24.15 -10.15
CA GLU A 711 28.47 25.57 -10.12
C GLU A 711 27.44 26.34 -9.29
N LYS A 712 27.91 27.12 -8.30
CA LYS A 712 27.03 28.03 -7.57
C LYS A 712 26.73 29.27 -8.42
N VAL A 713 25.45 29.58 -8.57
CA VAL A 713 24.96 30.72 -9.34
C VAL A 713 24.06 31.59 -8.49
N THR A 714 24.16 32.91 -8.66
CA THR A 714 23.26 33.86 -8.02
C THR A 714 22.03 34.08 -8.89
N VAL A 715 20.85 33.97 -8.29
CA VAL A 715 19.56 34.21 -8.95
C VAL A 715 18.72 35.18 -8.12
N GLY A 716 17.90 36.00 -8.76
CA GLY A 716 16.88 36.80 -8.09
C GLY A 716 15.58 36.03 -7.90
N LEU A 717 14.47 36.75 -7.77
CA LEU A 717 13.13 36.18 -7.61
C LEU A 717 12.70 35.35 -8.83
N GLU A 718 13.29 35.58 -10.01
CA GLU A 718 13.04 34.80 -11.22
C GLU A 718 13.43 33.32 -11.11
N GLY A 719 14.33 33.00 -10.18
CA GLY A 719 14.74 31.63 -9.89
C GLY A 719 13.83 30.89 -8.93
N LEU A 720 12.94 31.59 -8.21
CA LEU A 720 12.12 30.98 -7.17
C LEU A 720 10.97 30.16 -7.73
N ARG A 721 10.73 29.01 -7.10
CA ARG A 721 9.62 28.10 -7.38
C ARG A 721 8.96 27.75 -6.06
N ILE A 722 7.84 28.39 -5.73
CA ILE A 722 7.22 28.31 -4.40
C ILE A 722 5.78 27.80 -4.48
N GLY A 723 5.43 26.88 -3.59
CA GLY A 723 4.04 26.51 -3.32
C GLY A 723 3.48 27.30 -2.15
N ILE A 724 2.24 27.79 -2.23
CA ILE A 724 1.57 28.47 -1.12
C ILE A 724 0.27 27.74 -0.78
N VAL A 725 0.13 27.30 0.47
CA VAL A 725 -1.05 26.56 0.96
C VAL A 725 -1.54 27.14 2.28
N SER A 726 -2.85 27.10 2.52
CA SER A 726 -3.42 27.45 3.82
C SER A 726 -4.53 26.48 4.24
N GLU A 727 -4.61 26.22 5.54
CA GLU A 727 -5.69 25.45 6.15
C GLU A 727 -6.76 26.41 6.71
N GLY A 728 -7.98 26.33 6.17
CA GLY A 728 -9.11 27.12 6.64
C GLY A 728 -9.08 28.59 6.22
N ALA A 729 -9.92 29.41 6.87
CA ALA A 729 -10.03 30.83 6.58
C ALA A 729 -8.77 31.59 7.01
N ILE A 730 -8.37 32.56 6.19
CA ILE A 730 -7.21 33.43 6.45
C ILE A 730 -7.69 34.87 6.62
N SER A 731 -6.92 35.70 7.33
CA SER A 731 -7.24 37.12 7.48
C SER A 731 -7.04 37.88 6.17
N ASP A 732 -7.77 38.98 5.98
CA ASP A 732 -7.60 39.85 4.80
C ASP A 732 -6.16 40.32 4.67
N ASP A 733 -5.52 40.76 5.77
CA ASP A 733 -4.10 41.11 5.79
C ASP A 733 -3.22 39.97 5.25
N ALA A 734 -3.44 38.72 5.67
CA ALA A 734 -2.65 37.59 5.19
C ALA A 734 -2.88 37.32 3.70
N GLY A 735 -4.14 37.45 3.25
CA GLY A 735 -4.51 37.35 1.83
C GLY A 735 -3.83 38.42 0.97
N GLU A 736 -3.89 39.68 1.39
CA GLU A 736 -3.27 40.80 0.65
C GLU A 736 -1.74 40.64 0.56
N GLN A 737 -1.09 40.27 1.67
CA GLN A 737 0.37 40.16 1.69
C GLN A 737 0.88 38.94 0.92
N LEU A 738 0.16 37.81 0.94
CA LEU A 738 0.50 36.65 0.11
C LEU A 738 0.23 36.92 -1.39
N ALA A 739 -0.78 37.74 -1.73
CA ALA A 739 -0.97 38.22 -3.10
C ALA A 739 0.18 39.13 -3.54
N SER A 740 0.63 40.04 -2.66
CA SER A 740 1.82 40.88 -2.90
C SER A 740 3.08 40.05 -3.12
N LEU A 741 3.32 39.03 -2.28
CA LEU A 741 4.41 38.07 -2.46
C LEU A 741 4.32 37.35 -3.82
N THR A 742 3.12 36.91 -4.19
CA THR A 742 2.86 36.25 -5.47
C THR A 742 3.20 37.16 -6.65
N LYS A 743 2.73 38.41 -6.64
CA LYS A 743 3.06 39.41 -7.67
C LYS A 743 4.57 39.66 -7.78
N MET A 744 5.27 39.77 -6.67
CA MET A 744 6.73 39.98 -6.67
C MET A 744 7.49 38.84 -7.34
N ILE A 745 7.12 37.59 -7.06
CA ILE A 745 7.79 36.41 -7.62
C ILE A 745 7.42 36.24 -9.09
N VAL A 746 6.13 36.27 -9.42
CA VAL A 746 5.62 36.05 -10.78
C VAL A 746 6.05 37.19 -11.72
N GLY A 747 5.97 38.44 -11.28
CA GLY A 747 6.40 39.61 -12.05
C GLY A 747 7.90 39.64 -12.32
N ALA A 748 8.72 38.95 -11.50
CA ALA A 748 10.14 38.73 -11.78
C ALA A 748 10.38 37.55 -12.74
N GLY A 749 9.38 36.72 -13.02
CA GLY A 749 9.49 35.52 -13.86
C GLY A 749 9.65 34.21 -13.09
N GLY A 750 9.42 34.20 -11.78
CA GLY A 750 9.41 33.00 -10.93
C GLY A 750 8.09 32.21 -11.02
N LEU A 751 8.01 31.09 -10.31
CA LEU A 751 6.86 30.19 -10.25
C LEU A 751 6.17 30.26 -8.88
N VAL A 752 4.85 30.45 -8.89
CA VAL A 752 4.00 30.30 -7.71
C VAL A 752 2.86 29.32 -8.01
N VAL A 753 2.72 28.29 -7.19
CA VAL A 753 1.65 27.29 -7.31
C VAL A 753 0.77 27.31 -6.05
N VAL A 754 -0.55 27.38 -6.24
CA VAL A 754 -1.54 27.32 -5.16
C VAL A 754 -2.47 26.12 -5.38
N PRO A 755 -2.72 25.27 -4.36
CA PRO A 755 -3.71 24.20 -4.48
C PRO A 755 -5.14 24.76 -4.56
N GLU A 756 -5.99 24.14 -5.38
CA GLU A 756 -7.40 24.54 -5.56
C GLU A 756 -8.20 24.53 -4.25
N ASN A 757 -7.97 23.56 -3.37
CA ASN A 757 -8.60 23.47 -2.05
C ASN A 757 -7.99 24.39 -0.97
N SER A 758 -7.01 25.24 -1.33
CA SER A 758 -6.35 26.15 -0.39
C SER A 758 -7.32 27.24 0.07
N GLY A 759 -7.38 27.50 1.37
CA GLY A 759 -8.17 28.60 1.93
C GLY A 759 -7.78 29.98 1.39
N LEU A 760 -6.58 30.10 0.83
CA LEU A 760 -6.07 31.29 0.15
C LEU A 760 -6.94 31.71 -1.05
N LEU A 761 -7.42 30.74 -1.84
CA LEU A 761 -8.28 31.02 -2.99
C LEU A 761 -9.72 31.41 -2.58
N ALA A 762 -10.12 31.03 -1.37
CA ALA A 762 -11.40 31.45 -0.78
C ALA A 762 -11.34 32.88 -0.17
N ALA A 763 -10.14 33.43 0.04
CA ALA A 763 -9.96 34.76 0.60
C ALA A 763 -10.14 35.83 -0.48
N ALA A 764 -11.20 36.65 -0.35
CA ALA A 764 -11.53 37.70 -1.31
C ALA A 764 -10.34 38.64 -1.55
N ALA A 765 -9.66 39.05 -0.47
CA ALA A 765 -8.50 39.94 -0.55
C ALA A 765 -7.35 39.38 -1.41
N PHE A 766 -7.12 38.05 -1.41
CA PHE A 766 -6.10 37.44 -2.26
C PHE A 766 -6.50 37.48 -3.75
N GLY A 767 -7.73 37.06 -4.05
CA GLY A 767 -8.27 37.03 -5.42
C GLY A 767 -8.40 38.42 -6.05
N GLU A 768 -8.90 39.39 -5.30
CA GLU A 768 -9.05 40.79 -5.75
C GLU A 768 -7.70 41.43 -6.05
N GLN A 769 -6.70 41.23 -5.19
CA GLN A 769 -5.36 41.76 -5.41
C GLN A 769 -4.69 41.19 -6.66
N LEU A 770 -4.92 39.91 -6.97
CA LEU A 770 -4.40 39.26 -8.17
C LEU A 770 -5.28 39.48 -9.42
N SER A 771 -6.44 40.13 -9.29
CA SER A 771 -7.46 40.27 -10.34
C SER A 771 -7.94 38.91 -10.89
N LEU A 772 -8.06 37.91 -10.01
CA LEU A 772 -8.59 36.60 -10.39
C LEU A 772 -10.09 36.69 -10.70
N THR A 773 -10.52 35.97 -11.73
CA THR A 773 -11.96 35.82 -11.98
C THR A 773 -12.65 35.02 -10.86
N PRO A 774 -13.95 35.20 -10.61
CA PRO A 774 -14.64 34.44 -9.55
C PRO A 774 -14.67 32.90 -9.74
N GLN A 775 -14.30 32.39 -10.91
CA GLN A 775 -14.28 30.95 -11.24
C GLN A 775 -12.99 30.56 -11.98
N VAL A 776 -11.82 30.96 -11.45
CA VAL A 776 -10.55 30.48 -12.03
C VAL A 776 -10.46 28.97 -11.84
N ARG A 777 -10.28 28.25 -12.95
CA ARG A 777 -10.07 26.80 -12.94
C ARG A 777 -8.59 26.47 -12.73
N PRO A 778 -8.28 25.28 -12.21
CA PRO A 778 -6.92 24.77 -12.19
C PRO A 778 -6.23 24.86 -13.55
N SER A 779 -5.01 25.35 -13.52
CA SER A 779 -4.13 25.46 -14.70
C SER A 779 -3.27 24.23 -14.93
N ILE A 780 -3.00 23.45 -13.88
CA ILE A 780 -2.20 22.22 -13.91
C ILE A 780 -2.91 21.12 -13.13
N ALA A 781 -2.75 19.88 -13.57
CA ALA A 781 -3.32 18.73 -12.88
C ALA A 781 -2.56 18.42 -11.58
N TYR A 782 -3.19 17.65 -10.69
CA TYR A 782 -2.56 17.21 -9.44
C TYR A 782 -1.23 16.48 -9.72
N GLY A 783 -0.15 17.00 -9.11
CA GLY A 783 1.21 16.46 -9.25
C GLY A 783 1.84 16.61 -10.64
N GLU A 784 1.24 17.41 -11.52
CA GLU A 784 1.82 17.74 -12.81
C GLU A 784 2.99 18.73 -12.66
N HIS A 785 4.14 18.39 -13.23
CA HIS A 785 5.29 19.28 -13.26
C HIS A 785 5.00 20.57 -14.05
N ALA A 786 5.10 21.73 -13.40
CA ALA A 786 4.89 23.04 -14.00
C ALA A 786 6.02 23.38 -14.99
N ARG A 787 5.69 23.32 -16.28
CA ARG A 787 6.65 23.53 -17.39
C ARG A 787 6.95 25.00 -17.65
N LEU A 788 6.03 25.88 -17.31
CA LEU A 788 6.16 27.32 -17.45
C LEU A 788 6.18 27.96 -16.06
N ASN A 789 6.97 29.02 -15.91
CA ASN A 789 6.91 29.87 -14.74
C ASN A 789 5.69 30.80 -14.85
N GLY A 790 5.20 31.28 -13.71
CA GLY A 790 3.99 32.09 -13.60
C GLY A 790 3.16 31.71 -12.38
N PHE A 791 1.92 32.20 -12.35
CA PHE A 791 0.94 31.82 -11.33
C PHE A 791 0.14 30.61 -11.80
N HIS A 792 0.10 29.56 -11.00
CA HIS A 792 -0.64 28.34 -11.30
C HIS A 792 -1.56 27.94 -10.15
N ILE A 793 -2.74 27.44 -10.51
CA ILE A 793 -3.61 26.69 -9.60
C ILE A 793 -3.50 25.21 -9.95
N MET A 794 -3.25 24.38 -8.95
CA MET A 794 -3.18 22.91 -9.09
C MET A 794 -4.50 22.28 -8.67
N GLU A 795 -5.02 21.33 -9.48
CA GLU A 795 -6.16 20.50 -9.10
C GLU A 795 -5.92 19.76 -7.78
N THR A 796 -6.97 19.61 -6.96
CA THR A 796 -6.89 18.89 -5.69
C THR A 796 -8.01 17.87 -5.55
N PRO A 797 -7.84 16.64 -6.06
CA PRO A 797 -8.85 15.59 -5.95
C PRO A 797 -8.83 14.92 -4.57
N THR A 798 -8.69 15.73 -3.52
CA THR A 798 -8.59 15.33 -2.11
C THR A 798 -8.87 16.52 -1.21
N THR A 799 -9.35 16.24 0.00
CA THR A 799 -9.43 17.21 1.10
C THR A 799 -8.34 17.00 2.15
N HIS A 800 -7.49 15.98 1.98
CA HIS A 800 -6.42 15.67 2.91
C HIS A 800 -5.21 16.56 2.63
N LEU A 801 -4.70 17.25 3.66
CA LEU A 801 -3.65 18.25 3.47
C LEU A 801 -2.29 17.63 3.12
N VAL A 802 -1.90 16.50 3.72
CA VAL A 802 -0.65 15.80 3.33
C VAL A 802 -0.69 15.38 1.86
N GLU A 803 -1.80 14.80 1.39
CA GLU A 803 -1.99 14.49 -0.03
C GLU A 803 -1.91 15.76 -0.90
N THR A 804 -2.57 16.85 -0.48
CA THR A 804 -2.49 18.15 -1.18
C THR A 804 -1.04 18.64 -1.31
N ILE A 805 -0.26 18.56 -0.23
CA ILE A 805 1.16 18.96 -0.21
C ILE A 805 2.01 18.03 -1.08
N THR A 806 1.73 16.73 -1.09
CA THR A 806 2.39 15.76 -1.98
C THR A 806 2.15 16.11 -3.45
N GLY A 807 0.91 16.41 -3.84
CA GLY A 807 0.63 16.92 -5.19
C GLY A 807 1.39 18.22 -5.48
N LEU A 808 1.34 19.18 -4.56
CA LEU A 808 1.95 20.49 -4.71
C LEU A 808 3.46 20.38 -4.91
N ALA A 809 4.15 19.60 -4.08
CA ALA A 809 5.59 19.35 -4.18
C ALA A 809 5.98 18.70 -5.52
N ALA A 810 5.19 17.76 -6.03
CA ALA A 810 5.44 17.13 -7.34
C ALA A 810 5.37 18.11 -8.52
N THR A 811 4.75 19.29 -8.36
CA THR A 811 4.68 20.31 -9.43
C THR A 811 6.03 20.97 -9.76
N GLY A 812 7.09 20.70 -8.99
CA GLY A 812 8.40 21.29 -9.20
C GLY A 812 8.68 22.53 -8.34
N VAL A 813 7.88 22.76 -7.29
CA VAL A 813 8.16 23.80 -6.29
C VAL A 813 9.27 23.36 -5.35
N GLU A 814 10.20 24.26 -5.07
CA GLU A 814 11.40 23.99 -4.26
C GLU A 814 11.24 24.44 -2.79
N LEU A 815 10.14 25.13 -2.47
CA LEU A 815 9.76 25.54 -1.12
C LEU A 815 8.24 25.58 -1.00
N VAL A 816 7.69 25.13 0.13
CA VAL A 816 6.27 25.32 0.47
C VAL A 816 6.14 26.31 1.61
N ILE A 817 5.29 27.32 1.43
CA ILE A 817 4.85 28.24 2.48
C ILE A 817 3.45 27.79 2.92
N ALA A 818 3.32 27.45 4.20
CA ALA A 818 2.07 26.96 4.78
C ALA A 818 1.56 27.92 5.85
N LEU A 819 0.40 28.53 5.59
CA LEU A 819 -0.30 29.33 6.58
C LEU A 819 -1.24 28.44 7.38
N ILE A 820 -0.88 28.18 8.64
CA ILE A 820 -1.59 27.26 9.52
C ILE A 820 -2.63 27.99 10.39
N GLY A 821 -3.83 27.41 10.45
CA GLY A 821 -4.98 27.99 11.15
C GLY A 821 -5.14 27.45 12.57
N ASN A 822 -5.35 26.14 12.71
CA ASN A 822 -5.80 25.52 13.96
C ASN A 822 -4.74 24.68 14.68
N ARG A 823 -3.79 24.11 13.93
CA ARG A 823 -2.69 23.31 14.47
C ARG A 823 -1.50 23.30 13.49
N PRO A 824 -0.29 23.01 13.97
CA PRO A 824 0.82 22.67 13.09
C PRO A 824 0.51 21.41 12.28
N MET A 825 1.06 21.36 11.07
CA MET A 825 0.84 20.28 10.10
C MET A 825 2.06 19.36 10.02
N GLN A 826 1.85 18.13 9.55
CA GLN A 826 2.95 17.27 9.11
C GLN A 826 3.68 17.93 7.94
N THR A 827 5.02 17.89 7.97
CA THR A 827 5.89 18.44 6.93
C THR A 827 6.17 17.40 5.85
N HIS A 828 6.78 17.84 4.74
CA HIS A 828 7.05 17.01 3.58
C HIS A 828 8.51 16.49 3.57
N PRO A 829 8.80 15.24 3.16
CA PRO A 829 10.14 14.65 3.26
C PRO A 829 11.15 15.17 2.24
N PHE A 830 10.69 15.75 1.13
CA PHE A 830 11.52 16.11 -0.02
C PHE A 830 11.61 17.64 -0.23
N VAL A 831 10.48 18.33 -0.43
CA VAL A 831 10.44 19.80 -0.45
C VAL A 831 10.39 20.39 0.97
N PRO A 832 11.26 21.36 1.34
CA PRO A 832 11.17 22.04 2.63
C PRO A 832 9.87 22.83 2.74
N MET A 833 9.29 22.86 3.95
CA MET A 833 8.01 23.50 4.24
C MET A 833 8.14 24.45 5.43
N LEU A 834 7.88 25.73 5.22
CA LEU A 834 7.84 26.76 6.26
C LEU A 834 6.42 26.96 6.77
N GLN A 835 6.20 26.74 8.08
CA GLN A 835 4.91 26.94 8.71
C GLN A 835 4.81 28.31 9.37
N MET A 836 3.72 29.01 9.09
CA MET A 836 3.51 30.40 9.48
C MET A 836 2.13 30.60 10.07
N THR A 837 1.99 31.54 11.00
CA THR A 837 0.67 31.90 11.53
C THR A 837 0.58 33.38 11.89
N SER A 838 -0.58 33.98 11.64
CA SER A 838 -0.99 35.29 12.14
C SER A 838 -1.92 35.20 13.36
N GLY A 839 -2.38 33.99 13.73
CA GLY A 839 -3.36 33.77 14.79
C GLY A 839 -2.73 33.75 16.20
N GLN A 840 -3.21 34.62 17.10
CA GLN A 840 -2.69 34.72 18.48
C GLN A 840 -2.83 33.45 19.32
N ALA A 841 -3.89 32.67 19.11
CA ALA A 841 -4.13 31.43 19.87
C ALA A 841 -3.07 30.37 19.58
N LEU A 842 -2.69 30.22 18.30
CA LEU A 842 -1.64 29.28 17.90
C LEU A 842 -0.26 29.75 18.39
N GLN A 843 -0.05 31.06 18.42
CA GLN A 843 1.21 31.66 18.87
C GLN A 843 1.56 31.28 20.30
N GLN A 844 0.57 31.18 21.19
CA GLN A 844 0.83 30.85 22.60
C GLN A 844 1.09 29.36 22.82
N LYS A 845 0.46 28.49 22.01
CA LYS A 845 0.44 27.04 22.24
C LYS A 845 1.51 26.28 21.46
N HIS A 846 1.87 26.76 20.26
CA HIS A 846 2.74 26.06 19.32
C HIS A 846 3.96 26.88 18.88
N GLN A 847 4.41 27.84 19.69
CA GLN A 847 5.52 28.74 19.32
C GLN A 847 6.78 27.99 18.88
N GLN A 848 7.05 26.80 19.42
CA GLN A 848 8.25 26.01 19.09
C GLN A 848 8.09 25.18 17.81
N ASP A 849 6.88 25.06 17.27
CA ASP A 849 6.58 24.28 16.07
C ASP A 849 6.46 25.17 14.81
N VAL A 850 6.19 26.47 14.99
CA VAL A 850 6.01 27.45 13.91
C VAL A 850 7.32 28.13 13.52
N ASP A 851 7.61 28.22 12.23
CA ASP A 851 8.85 28.83 11.72
C ASP A 851 8.81 30.35 11.75
N LEU A 852 7.68 30.95 11.38
CA LEU A 852 7.50 32.42 11.37
C LEU A 852 6.16 32.84 11.99
N MET A 853 6.23 33.79 12.92
CA MET A 853 5.05 34.49 13.46
C MET A 853 4.82 35.79 12.70
N LEU A 854 3.73 35.85 11.93
CA LEU A 854 3.32 37.04 11.21
C LEU A 854 2.71 38.04 12.20
N SER A 855 3.53 38.99 12.65
CA SER A 855 3.20 40.00 13.65
C SER A 855 3.77 41.36 13.25
N GLY A 856 3.27 42.45 13.85
CA GLY A 856 3.64 43.80 13.47
C GLY A 856 2.90 44.30 12.22
N GLU A 857 3.52 45.21 11.46
CA GLU A 857 2.90 45.82 10.28
C GLU A 857 2.83 44.80 9.11
N PRO A 858 1.63 44.50 8.56
CA PRO A 858 1.46 43.48 7.52
C PRO A 858 2.29 43.69 6.26
N ASN A 859 2.50 44.94 5.84
CA ASN A 859 3.33 45.30 4.69
C ASN A 859 4.80 44.80 4.77
N LEU A 860 5.29 44.41 5.96
CA LEU A 860 6.63 43.85 6.14
C LEU A 860 6.67 42.32 5.99
N TRP A 861 5.52 41.64 6.07
CA TRP A 861 5.46 40.18 6.06
C TRP A 861 6.08 39.54 4.81
N PRO A 862 5.83 40.03 3.57
CA PRO A 862 6.44 39.41 2.39
C PRO A 862 7.97 39.39 2.43
N ASN A 863 8.60 40.44 2.97
CA ASN A 863 10.06 40.49 3.10
C ASN A 863 10.59 39.53 4.18
N GLN A 864 9.88 39.39 5.30
CA GLN A 864 10.21 38.41 6.34
C GLN A 864 10.14 36.98 5.80
N ILE A 865 9.11 36.70 5.00
CA ILE A 865 8.91 35.41 4.32
C ILE A 865 10.05 35.14 3.35
N LEU A 866 10.41 36.11 2.50
CA LEU A 866 11.50 35.97 1.53
C LEU A 866 12.86 35.75 2.20
N GLU A 867 13.15 36.45 3.29
CA GLU A 867 14.40 36.28 4.03
C GLU A 867 14.51 34.89 4.67
N LEU A 868 13.44 34.39 5.29
CA LEU A 868 13.42 33.03 5.82
C LEU A 868 13.47 31.98 4.70
N SER A 869 12.83 32.24 3.57
CA SER A 869 12.90 31.40 2.37
C SER A 869 14.34 31.30 1.86
N LYS A 870 15.07 32.41 1.81
CA LYS A 870 16.49 32.44 1.46
C LYS A 870 17.32 31.60 2.43
N GLN A 871 17.15 31.81 3.73
CA GLN A 871 17.88 31.02 4.74
C GLN A 871 17.59 29.52 4.63
N THR A 872 16.35 29.15 4.29
CA THR A 872 15.95 27.75 4.10
C THR A 872 16.57 27.15 2.83
N LEU A 873 16.45 27.83 1.69
CA LEU A 873 16.98 27.37 0.40
C LEU A 873 18.51 27.37 0.34
N GLU A 874 19.17 28.18 1.17
CA GLU A 874 20.64 28.17 1.32
C GLU A 874 21.12 27.30 2.49
N HIS A 875 20.22 26.49 3.07
CA HIS A 875 20.50 25.55 4.18
C HIS A 875 21.06 26.20 5.46
N ALA A 876 20.86 27.52 5.63
CA ALA A 876 21.18 28.24 6.87
C ALA A 876 20.07 28.09 7.94
N TYR A 877 18.87 27.68 7.52
CA TYR A 877 17.74 27.38 8.39
C TYR A 877 17.10 26.04 8.02
N VAL A 878 16.70 25.27 9.03
CA VAL A 878 15.96 24.01 8.85
C VAL A 878 14.58 24.18 9.49
N PRO A 879 13.49 23.93 8.76
CA PRO A 879 12.14 24.04 9.31
C PRO A 879 11.95 23.21 10.58
N ARG A 880 11.28 23.79 11.58
CA ARG A 880 11.27 23.24 12.95
C ARG A 880 10.65 21.86 13.03
N LEU A 881 9.48 21.67 12.44
CA LEU A 881 8.78 20.39 12.47
C LEU A 881 9.45 19.32 11.60
N TYR A 882 10.13 19.71 10.52
CA TYR A 882 10.99 18.79 9.77
C TYR A 882 12.14 18.29 10.65
N LYS A 883 12.83 19.20 11.36
CA LYS A 883 13.91 18.86 12.29
C LYS A 883 13.47 17.95 13.43
N GLN A 884 12.23 18.09 13.89
CA GLN A 884 11.66 17.25 14.95
C GLN A 884 11.16 15.88 14.46
N GLY A 885 11.12 15.63 13.15
CA GLY A 885 10.66 14.37 12.55
C GLY A 885 9.14 14.30 12.34
N ASN A 886 8.42 15.41 12.42
CA ASN A 886 7.00 15.48 12.06
C ASN A 886 6.84 15.55 10.53
N ILE A 887 7.14 14.43 9.87
CA ILE A 887 7.22 14.28 8.41
C ILE A 887 6.23 13.20 7.99
N ASP A 888 5.49 13.44 6.90
CA ASP A 888 4.66 12.42 6.28
C ASP A 888 4.56 12.55 4.76
N PHE A 889 4.16 11.47 4.10
CA PHE A 889 4.00 11.41 2.65
C PHE A 889 2.84 10.48 2.29
N GLN A 890 1.84 11.01 1.60
CA GLN A 890 0.64 10.26 1.25
C GLN A 890 0.19 10.63 -0.16
N LEU A 891 -0.18 9.62 -0.93
CA LEU A 891 -0.74 9.81 -2.27
C LEU A 891 -2.26 9.73 -2.20
N THR A 892 -2.91 10.67 -2.87
CA THR A 892 -4.35 10.58 -3.11
C THR A 892 -4.66 9.49 -4.13
N ARG A 893 -5.81 8.84 -3.96
CA ARG A 893 -6.42 7.97 -4.97
C ARG A 893 -7.41 8.72 -5.87
N GLY A 894 -7.57 10.02 -5.65
CA GLY A 894 -8.57 10.86 -6.30
C GLY A 894 -10.01 10.47 -5.92
N PHE A 895 -10.99 11.03 -6.63
CA PHE A 895 -12.40 10.80 -6.35
C PHE A 895 -12.91 9.42 -6.80
N LEU A 896 -12.24 8.79 -7.77
CA LEU A 896 -12.64 7.49 -8.34
C LEU A 896 -11.76 6.33 -7.88
N GLY A 897 -10.73 6.54 -7.05
CA GLY A 897 -9.94 5.42 -6.59
C GLY A 897 -10.63 4.61 -5.49
N VAL A 898 -10.57 3.30 -5.61
CA VAL A 898 -11.09 2.31 -4.65
C VAL A 898 -10.11 1.13 -4.57
N SER A 899 -10.06 0.44 -3.43
CA SER A 899 -9.23 -0.76 -3.29
C SER A 899 -9.86 -1.96 -4.00
N LEU A 900 -9.04 -2.67 -4.78
CA LEU A 900 -9.32 -3.98 -5.35
C LEU A 900 -8.29 -4.96 -4.80
#